data_AF-A0A261TAC6-F1
#
_entry.id   AF-A0A261TAC6-F1
#
_cell.length_a   1.000
_cell.length_b   1.000
_cell.length_c   1.000
_cell.angle_alpha   90.00
_cell.angle_beta   90.00
_cell.angle_gamma   90.00
#
_symmetry.space_group_name_H-M   'P 1'
#
loop_
_entity.id
_entity.type
_entity.pdbx_description
1 polymer ?
#
loop_
_entity_poly.entity_id
_entity_poly.type
_entity_poly.pdbx_seq_one_letter_code
_entity_poly.pdbx_strand_id
1 'polypeptide(L)'
;MSDPASPAASGLPPVPAPDLPGQHAPDPLAELNAEQRAAAEFGVQPGAAPGQALLVIAGAGSGKTNTLAHRVAHLIQNGADPQRLLLLTFSRRAAQEMERRIGGVLRKIMRLGASQHAPSLPWAGTFHSVGARLLRDCAHRIGLAEAFTVHDRADAEDLMGMVRHELGLSATQNRFPLKGTCLSIYSRVINSQLPLGEVLAQAFPWCAQWEAELKRLFQGYMAAKQDQQILDYDDLLLYWSEMMQEPALAADIGARFDHVLVDEYQDTNRLQSSILLAMKPDGRGLTVVGDDAQSIYGFRAATVRNILDFPQQVGAGAHVITLERNYRSTQPILDASNAVIALAPERYAKELWTDRASSQRPELVSVSDEAGQARWIADQVLARREEGQTLKSQAVLFRTASHSAALELELTRRNIPFVKFGGLRFLEAAHIKDLLSLLRWAENPRSRMAGFRVTQLVPGVGPATAGKLMDALAESADPVATLAAFKVPSAAADDWQALVQAYTRLRSPQLGWPADVEVALGWYGELLERLFDDARVRRADLEQLQRLAGGYPSRERFLTELTLDPPSATSDESGTPLLDEDYMILSTIHSAKGQEWKAVYLLNAVDGCIPSDMSTDTAEEIEEERRLLYVAMTRARERLQVIVPQRFYVHNQTGMGDKHVYGARTRFITDAMLPLFEHLPHPPALPFDRGRGLGATGAPAIDVGQRLRKLFS
;
A
#
# COMPACT_ATOMS: atom_id res chain seq x y z
N MET A 1 10.51 27.87 -95.07
CA MET A 1 11.86 27.29 -95.01
C MET A 1 12.41 27.61 -93.62
N SER A 2 12.50 26.72 -92.63
CA SER A 2 12.21 25.28 -92.56
C SER A 2 12.09 24.90 -91.06
N ASP A 3 11.27 23.97 -90.56
CA ASP A 3 10.20 23.13 -91.13
C ASP A 3 9.19 22.71 -90.02
N PRO A 4 7.99 22.18 -90.33
CA PRO A 4 6.91 21.99 -89.35
C PRO A 4 7.02 20.68 -88.55
N ALA A 5 7.02 20.78 -87.21
CA ALA A 5 6.99 19.61 -86.33
C ALA A 5 5.58 19.01 -86.20
N SER A 6 5.51 17.68 -86.10
CA SER A 6 4.28 16.86 -86.05
C SER A 6 3.59 16.82 -84.67
N PRO A 7 2.33 16.36 -84.58
CA PRO A 7 1.43 16.66 -83.47
C PRO A 7 1.60 15.78 -82.22
N ALA A 8 1.06 16.27 -81.10
CA ALA A 8 1.09 15.59 -79.81
C ALA A 8 0.18 14.35 -79.78
N ALA A 9 0.68 13.27 -79.17
CA ALA A 9 -0.10 12.10 -78.77
C ALA A 9 -0.11 12.00 -77.24
N SER A 10 -1.29 11.84 -76.65
CA SER A 10 -1.51 11.78 -75.21
C SER A 10 -1.12 10.40 -74.63
N GLY A 11 -0.10 10.36 -73.78
CA GLY A 11 0.23 9.20 -72.95
C GLY A 11 -0.24 9.39 -71.51
N LEU A 12 -1.06 8.46 -71.01
CA LEU A 12 -1.39 8.36 -69.58
C LEU A 12 -0.18 7.80 -68.81
N PRO A 13 0.05 8.21 -67.54
CA PRO A 13 1.14 7.67 -66.73
C PRO A 13 0.86 6.20 -66.34
N PRO A 14 1.90 5.39 -66.09
CA PRO A 14 1.73 3.99 -65.71
C PRO A 14 1.09 3.87 -64.32
N VAL A 15 0.16 2.92 -64.19
CA VAL A 15 -0.45 2.54 -62.91
C VAL A 15 0.62 1.87 -62.04
N PRO A 16 0.82 2.27 -60.77
CA PRO A 16 1.74 1.58 -59.87
C PRO A 16 1.24 0.16 -59.61
N ALA A 17 2.17 -0.80 -59.61
CA ALA A 17 1.84 -2.18 -59.25
C ALA A 17 1.36 -2.25 -57.79
N PRO A 18 0.40 -3.14 -57.46
CA PRO A 18 -0.06 -3.29 -56.09
C PRO A 18 1.06 -3.88 -55.21
N ASP A 19 1.35 -3.20 -54.09
CA ASP A 19 2.30 -3.69 -53.09
C ASP A 19 1.89 -5.08 -52.58
N LEU A 20 2.86 -6.00 -52.57
CA LEU A 20 2.69 -7.33 -51.99
C LEU A 20 2.57 -7.21 -50.46
N PRO A 21 1.53 -7.79 -49.82
CA PRO A 21 1.34 -7.70 -48.38
C PRO A 21 2.33 -8.61 -47.64
N GLY A 22 3.56 -8.12 -47.46
CA GLY A 22 4.66 -8.89 -46.88
C GLY A 22 5.89 -8.06 -46.53
N GLN A 23 5.75 -7.10 -45.62
CA GLN A 23 6.90 -6.50 -44.91
C GLN A 23 6.48 -5.87 -43.56
N HIS A 24 7.25 -6.21 -42.53
CA HIS A 24 7.21 -5.72 -41.13
C HIS A 24 5.86 -5.65 -40.42
N ALA A 25 5.67 -6.56 -39.45
CA ALA A 25 4.80 -6.25 -38.30
C ALA A 25 5.36 -5.01 -37.57
N PRO A 26 4.51 -4.08 -37.08
CA PRO A 26 4.98 -2.93 -36.33
C PRO A 26 5.68 -3.43 -35.07
N ASP A 27 6.83 -2.83 -34.76
CA ASP A 27 7.67 -3.28 -33.65
C ASP A 27 6.89 -3.17 -32.33
N PRO A 28 6.64 -4.30 -31.63
CA PRO A 28 5.87 -4.33 -30.39
C PRO A 28 6.51 -3.55 -29.23
N LEU A 29 7.78 -3.18 -29.36
CA LEU A 29 8.57 -2.43 -28.39
C LEU A 29 8.87 -1.00 -28.83
N ALA A 30 8.28 -0.51 -29.93
CA ALA A 30 8.47 0.86 -30.44
C ALA A 30 8.02 1.97 -29.46
N GLU A 31 7.15 1.65 -28.49
CA GLU A 31 6.72 2.58 -27.43
C GLU A 31 7.76 2.73 -26.29
N LEU A 32 8.84 1.93 -26.30
CA LEU A 32 9.89 1.93 -25.26
C LEU A 32 11.12 2.75 -25.68
N ASN A 33 11.82 3.31 -24.69
CA ASN A 33 13.19 3.82 -24.90
C ASN A 33 14.22 2.67 -24.99
N ALA A 34 15.49 2.99 -25.25
CA ALA A 34 16.53 1.99 -25.47
C ALA A 34 16.77 1.10 -24.24
N GLU A 35 16.77 1.67 -23.03
CA GLU A 35 17.03 0.99 -21.77
C GLU A 35 15.85 0.10 -21.36
N GLN A 36 14.62 0.60 -21.53
CA GLN A 36 13.39 -0.15 -21.33
C GLN A 36 13.27 -1.31 -22.33
N ARG A 37 13.63 -1.08 -23.60
CA ARG A 37 13.68 -2.13 -24.63
C ARG A 37 14.70 -3.19 -24.27
N ALA A 38 15.92 -2.80 -23.89
CA ALA A 38 16.95 -3.73 -23.45
C ALA A 38 16.46 -4.59 -22.27
N ALA A 39 15.79 -4.00 -21.28
CA ALA A 39 15.19 -4.74 -20.17
C ALA A 39 14.02 -5.67 -20.60
N ALA A 40 13.26 -5.33 -21.63
CA ALA A 40 12.22 -6.19 -22.18
C ALA A 40 12.78 -7.40 -22.96
N GLU A 41 13.80 -7.18 -23.79
CA GLU A 41 14.44 -8.19 -24.66
C GLU A 41 15.49 -9.05 -23.93
N PHE A 42 16.02 -8.59 -22.79
CA PHE A 42 17.14 -9.23 -22.10
C PHE A 42 16.89 -10.70 -21.72
N GLY A 43 17.78 -11.58 -22.18
CA GLY A 43 17.76 -13.01 -21.84
C GLY A 43 16.61 -13.79 -22.50
N VAL A 44 15.94 -13.21 -23.51
CA VAL A 44 14.83 -13.84 -24.23
C VAL A 44 15.33 -14.33 -25.60
N GLN A 45 15.24 -15.63 -25.85
CA GLN A 45 15.49 -16.24 -27.16
C GLN A 45 14.45 -17.35 -27.41
N PRO A 46 13.83 -17.44 -28.61
CA PRO A 46 12.84 -18.47 -28.91
C PRO A 46 13.37 -19.89 -28.67
N GLY A 47 12.68 -20.65 -27.81
CA GLY A 47 13.03 -22.03 -27.49
C GLY A 47 14.30 -22.23 -26.65
N ALA A 48 14.93 -21.16 -26.16
CA ALA A 48 16.06 -21.26 -25.25
C ALA A 48 15.60 -21.43 -23.78
N ALA A 49 16.49 -21.95 -22.93
CA ALA A 49 16.27 -21.94 -21.49
C ALA A 49 16.27 -20.49 -20.94
N PRO A 50 15.56 -20.20 -19.84
CA PRO A 50 15.55 -18.87 -19.23
C PRO A 50 16.95 -18.31 -18.98
N GLY A 51 17.19 -17.07 -19.42
CA GLY A 51 18.45 -16.36 -19.25
C GLY A 51 18.80 -16.06 -17.78
N GLN A 52 20.01 -15.53 -17.59
CA GLN A 52 20.54 -15.12 -16.28
C GLN A 52 19.66 -14.06 -15.56
N ALA A 53 19.91 -13.85 -14.27
CA ALA A 53 19.16 -12.89 -13.47
C ALA A 53 19.24 -11.47 -14.03
N LEU A 54 18.11 -10.75 -13.97
CA LEU A 54 18.00 -9.35 -14.37
C LEU A 54 17.58 -8.47 -13.18
N LEU A 55 18.35 -7.42 -12.92
CA LEU A 55 18.01 -6.33 -12.02
C LEU A 55 17.72 -5.08 -12.84
N VAL A 56 16.50 -4.54 -12.72
CA VAL A 56 16.13 -3.27 -13.36
C VAL A 56 15.99 -2.19 -12.29
N ILE A 57 16.97 -1.30 -12.21
CA ILE A 57 16.99 -0.14 -11.31
C ILE A 57 16.22 0.99 -11.98
N ALA A 58 14.95 1.14 -11.61
CA ALA A 58 14.01 1.99 -12.30
C ALA A 58 13.60 3.19 -11.44
N GLY A 59 14.18 4.37 -11.71
CA GLY A 59 13.90 5.58 -10.94
C GLY A 59 12.42 5.96 -10.89
N ALA A 60 12.01 6.79 -9.93
CA ALA A 60 10.65 7.32 -9.85
C ALA A 60 10.18 7.87 -11.21
N GLY A 61 9.00 7.44 -11.67
CA GLY A 61 8.42 7.89 -12.95
C GLY A 61 9.11 7.39 -14.23
N SER A 62 10.08 6.47 -14.16
CA SER A 62 10.86 5.95 -15.31
C SER A 62 10.15 4.94 -16.23
N GLY A 63 8.86 4.67 -15.99
CA GLY A 63 8.12 3.64 -16.73
C GLY A 63 8.38 2.20 -16.27
N LYS A 64 8.85 2.01 -15.03
CA LYS A 64 9.06 0.71 -14.35
C LYS A 64 8.02 -0.37 -14.69
N THR A 65 6.76 -0.11 -14.34
CA THR A 65 5.62 -1.03 -14.57
C THR A 65 5.34 -1.25 -16.07
N ASN A 66 5.63 -0.27 -16.93
CA ASN A 66 5.49 -0.42 -18.38
C ASN A 66 6.55 -1.37 -18.95
N THR A 67 7.80 -1.19 -18.51
CA THR A 67 8.94 -2.05 -18.85
C THR A 67 8.66 -3.50 -18.48
N LEU A 68 8.18 -3.73 -17.25
CA LEU A 68 7.82 -5.07 -16.79
C LEU A 68 6.64 -5.67 -17.57
N ALA A 69 5.63 -4.86 -17.91
CA ALA A 69 4.50 -5.31 -18.71
C ALA A 69 4.92 -5.72 -20.14
N HIS A 70 5.77 -4.92 -20.79
CA HIS A 70 6.34 -5.27 -22.09
C HIS A 70 7.28 -6.49 -22.02
N ARG A 71 8.06 -6.66 -20.93
CA ARG A 71 8.89 -7.86 -20.71
C ARG A 71 8.04 -9.12 -20.64
N VAL A 72 6.98 -9.15 -19.84
CA VAL A 72 6.07 -10.31 -19.77
C VAL A 72 5.42 -10.60 -21.12
N ALA A 73 4.97 -9.55 -21.83
CA ALA A 73 4.37 -9.72 -23.15
C ALA A 73 5.38 -10.24 -24.19
N HIS A 74 6.64 -9.80 -24.13
CA HIS A 74 7.72 -10.27 -25.00
C HIS A 74 8.14 -11.71 -24.68
N LEU A 75 8.17 -12.11 -23.40
CA LEU A 75 8.38 -13.51 -23.00
C LEU A 75 7.32 -14.44 -23.60
N ILE A 76 6.04 -14.08 -23.46
CA ILE A 76 4.92 -14.87 -24.02
C ILE A 76 5.00 -14.91 -25.56
N GLN A 77 5.31 -13.79 -26.20
CA GLN A 77 5.49 -13.73 -27.66
C GLN A 77 6.60 -14.66 -28.18
N ASN A 78 7.66 -14.87 -27.39
CA ASN A 78 8.77 -15.77 -27.72
C ASN A 78 8.58 -17.22 -27.20
N GLY A 79 7.38 -17.56 -26.71
CA GLY A 79 6.99 -18.94 -26.39
C GLY A 79 6.98 -19.31 -24.91
N ALA A 80 7.13 -18.36 -23.98
CA ALA A 80 6.94 -18.64 -22.55
C ALA A 80 5.46 -18.94 -22.23
N ASP A 81 5.21 -19.99 -21.45
CA ASP A 81 3.86 -20.37 -21.01
C ASP A 81 3.33 -19.39 -19.94
N PRO A 82 2.19 -18.71 -20.15
CA PRO A 82 1.53 -17.86 -19.15
C PRO A 82 1.24 -18.57 -17.82
N GLN A 83 1.08 -19.89 -17.80
CA GLN A 83 0.86 -20.66 -16.56
C GLN A 83 2.14 -20.89 -15.75
N ARG A 84 3.32 -20.70 -16.39
CA ARG A 84 4.67 -20.88 -15.81
C ARG A 84 5.37 -19.53 -15.57
N LEU A 85 4.60 -18.44 -15.56
CA LEU A 85 5.03 -17.07 -15.26
C LEU A 85 4.51 -16.66 -13.88
N LEU A 86 5.42 -16.47 -12.91
CA LEU A 86 5.10 -15.93 -11.58
C LEU A 86 5.39 -14.43 -11.54
N LEU A 87 4.39 -13.62 -11.16
CA LEU A 87 4.46 -12.17 -11.09
C LEU A 87 4.10 -11.66 -9.70
N LEU A 88 5.10 -11.16 -8.97
CA LEU A 88 4.99 -10.72 -7.58
C LEU A 88 5.05 -9.20 -7.48
N THR A 89 4.15 -8.62 -6.69
CA THR A 89 4.02 -7.18 -6.48
C THR A 89 3.75 -6.87 -5.00
N PHE A 90 3.96 -5.62 -4.58
CA PHE A 90 3.76 -5.22 -3.19
C PHE A 90 2.27 -5.13 -2.75
N SER A 91 1.33 -4.94 -3.69
CA SER A 91 -0.11 -4.82 -3.37
C SER A 91 -1.00 -5.42 -4.45
N ARG A 92 -2.20 -5.91 -4.10
CA ARG A 92 -3.14 -6.48 -5.08
C ARG A 92 -3.59 -5.44 -6.12
N ARG A 93 -3.68 -4.16 -5.75
CA ARG A 93 -3.90 -3.06 -6.71
C ARG A 93 -2.81 -2.96 -7.75
N ALA A 94 -1.54 -3.12 -7.35
CA ALA A 94 -0.42 -3.17 -8.28
C ALA A 94 -0.49 -4.43 -9.16
N ALA A 95 -0.81 -5.60 -8.61
CA ALA A 95 -1.03 -6.83 -9.38
C ALA A 95 -2.12 -6.66 -10.45
N GLN A 96 -3.33 -6.23 -10.07
CA GLN A 96 -4.46 -6.02 -10.99
C GLN A 96 -4.16 -4.97 -12.07
N GLU A 97 -3.51 -3.86 -11.71
CA GLU A 97 -3.10 -2.84 -12.68
C GLU A 97 -2.01 -3.37 -13.63
N MET A 98 -1.14 -4.25 -13.16
CA MET A 98 -0.10 -4.88 -13.96
C MET A 98 -0.67 -5.95 -14.92
N GLU A 99 -1.58 -6.81 -14.45
CA GLU A 99 -2.36 -7.72 -15.29
C GLU A 99 -3.11 -6.96 -16.39
N ARG A 100 -3.81 -5.87 -16.02
CA ARG A 100 -4.53 -5.01 -16.97
C ARG A 100 -3.61 -4.39 -18.01
N ARG A 101 -2.42 -3.94 -17.61
CA ARG A 101 -1.38 -3.41 -18.52
C ARG A 101 -0.83 -4.50 -19.44
N ILE A 102 -0.44 -5.65 -18.90
CA ILE A 102 0.06 -6.78 -19.68
C ILE A 102 -0.99 -7.25 -20.69
N GLY A 103 -2.25 -7.42 -20.28
CA GLY A 103 -3.35 -7.78 -21.17
C GLY A 103 -3.72 -6.70 -22.19
N GLY A 104 -3.34 -5.44 -21.96
CA GLY A 104 -3.40 -4.36 -22.95
C GLY A 104 -2.28 -4.45 -23.98
N VAL A 105 -1.04 -4.63 -23.51
CA VAL A 105 0.16 -4.80 -24.35
C VAL A 105 0.04 -6.08 -25.20
N LEU A 106 -0.29 -7.23 -24.61
CA LEU A 106 -0.52 -8.49 -25.33
C LEU A 106 -1.56 -8.34 -26.45
N ARG A 107 -2.68 -7.61 -26.22
CA ARG A 107 -3.68 -7.35 -27.27
C ARG A 107 -3.10 -6.56 -28.45
N LYS A 108 -2.26 -5.54 -28.19
CA LYS A 108 -1.54 -4.81 -29.26
C LYS A 108 -0.59 -5.74 -30.01
N ILE A 109 0.29 -6.43 -29.28
CA ILE A 109 1.38 -7.26 -29.84
C ILE A 109 0.85 -8.45 -30.64
N MET A 110 -0.08 -9.20 -30.07
CA MET A 110 -0.66 -10.40 -30.68
C MET A 110 -1.79 -10.08 -31.67
N ARG A 111 -2.11 -8.79 -31.88
CA ARG A 111 -3.19 -8.30 -32.78
C ARG A 111 -4.56 -8.97 -32.50
N LEU A 112 -4.87 -9.19 -31.23
CA LEU A 112 -6.10 -9.88 -30.83
C LEU A 112 -7.33 -9.01 -31.15
N GLY A 113 -8.34 -9.61 -31.76
CA GLY A 113 -9.61 -8.95 -32.05
C GLY A 113 -10.38 -8.59 -30.79
N ALA A 114 -11.36 -7.70 -30.88
CA ALA A 114 -12.13 -7.22 -29.71
C ALA A 114 -12.87 -8.33 -28.93
N SER A 115 -13.16 -9.46 -29.58
CA SER A 115 -13.77 -10.67 -28.99
C SER A 115 -12.77 -11.70 -28.47
N GLN A 116 -11.47 -11.49 -28.66
CA GLN A 116 -10.41 -12.39 -28.20
C GLN A 116 -9.83 -11.90 -26.88
N HIS A 117 -9.79 -12.81 -25.90
CA HIS A 117 -9.22 -12.54 -24.60
C HIS A 117 -7.69 -12.65 -24.65
N ALA A 118 -6.99 -11.75 -23.96
CA ALA A 118 -5.56 -11.92 -23.72
C ALA A 118 -5.31 -13.16 -22.85
N PRO A 119 -4.15 -13.83 -22.96
CA PRO A 119 -3.75 -14.87 -22.02
C PRO A 119 -3.87 -14.41 -20.57
N SER A 120 -4.45 -15.25 -19.71
CA SER A 120 -4.49 -15.00 -18.27
C SER A 120 -3.14 -15.31 -17.62
N LEU A 121 -2.81 -14.59 -16.57
CA LEU A 121 -1.62 -14.81 -15.73
C LEU A 121 -2.08 -15.34 -14.37
N PRO A 122 -2.33 -16.65 -14.23
CA PRO A 122 -2.93 -17.19 -13.00
C PRO A 122 -2.05 -17.04 -11.76
N TRP A 123 -0.78 -16.69 -11.92
CA TRP A 123 0.19 -16.50 -10.84
C TRP A 123 0.69 -15.05 -10.73
N ALA A 124 -0.19 -14.07 -10.96
CA ALA A 124 0.05 -12.68 -10.61
C ALA A 124 -0.57 -12.34 -9.24
N GLY A 125 0.16 -11.63 -8.38
CA GLY A 125 -0.34 -11.29 -7.05
C GLY A 125 0.67 -10.62 -6.13
N THR A 126 0.40 -10.73 -4.82
CA THR A 126 1.34 -10.41 -3.75
C THR A 126 2.01 -11.67 -3.22
N PHE A 127 3.14 -11.54 -2.53
CA PHE A 127 3.78 -12.67 -1.85
C PHE A 127 2.80 -13.44 -0.93
N HIS A 128 1.94 -12.75 -0.19
CA HIS A 128 0.99 -13.41 0.71
C HIS A 128 -0.13 -14.15 -0.05
N SER A 129 -0.66 -13.59 -1.15
CA SER A 129 -1.74 -14.24 -1.92
C SER A 129 -1.23 -15.43 -2.74
N VAL A 130 -0.01 -15.31 -3.30
CA VAL A 130 0.68 -16.44 -3.97
C VAL A 130 1.08 -17.50 -2.94
N GLY A 131 1.64 -17.09 -1.79
CA GLY A 131 2.00 -17.97 -0.69
C GLY A 131 0.80 -18.78 -0.19
N ALA A 132 -0.31 -18.11 0.17
CA ALA A 132 -1.55 -18.78 0.59
C ALA A 132 -2.03 -19.82 -0.43
N ARG A 133 -1.94 -19.52 -1.74
CA ARG A 133 -2.26 -20.51 -2.78
C ARG A 133 -1.28 -21.68 -2.83
N LEU A 134 0.03 -21.43 -2.85
CA LEU A 134 1.06 -22.48 -2.89
C LEU A 134 1.01 -23.38 -1.65
N LEU A 135 0.70 -22.80 -0.48
CA LEU A 135 0.51 -23.53 0.78
C LEU A 135 -0.71 -24.45 0.73
N ARG A 136 -1.83 -24.02 0.12
CA ARG A 136 -2.98 -24.91 -0.11
C ARG A 136 -2.64 -26.01 -1.11
N ASP A 137 -2.03 -25.68 -2.25
CA ASP A 137 -1.61 -26.64 -3.28
C ASP A 137 -0.61 -27.70 -2.74
N CYS A 138 0.12 -27.38 -1.66
CA CYS A 138 1.11 -28.26 -1.04
C CYS A 138 0.70 -28.79 0.35
N ALA A 139 -0.51 -28.50 0.85
CA ALA A 139 -0.89 -28.67 2.25
C ALA A 139 -0.60 -30.07 2.82
N HIS A 140 -0.97 -31.11 2.07
CA HIS A 140 -0.74 -32.51 2.42
C HIS A 140 0.74 -32.93 2.53
N ARG A 141 1.67 -32.17 1.93
CA ARG A 141 3.13 -32.43 1.97
C ARG A 141 3.81 -31.75 3.15
N ILE A 142 3.16 -30.76 3.75
CA ILE A 142 3.75 -29.82 4.73
C ILE A 142 3.01 -29.82 6.08
N GLY A 143 2.10 -30.77 6.29
CA GLY A 143 1.36 -30.94 7.55
C GLY A 143 0.26 -29.89 7.79
N LEU A 144 -0.14 -29.14 6.76
CA LEU A 144 -1.26 -28.20 6.86
C LEU A 144 -2.58 -28.83 6.40
N ALA A 145 -3.70 -28.36 6.95
CA ALA A 145 -5.02 -28.65 6.43
C ALA A 145 -5.36 -27.72 5.27
N GLU A 146 -5.93 -28.24 4.18
CA GLU A 146 -6.31 -27.45 3.00
C GLU A 146 -7.26 -26.29 3.34
N ALA A 147 -8.09 -26.45 4.38
CA ALA A 147 -9.06 -25.46 4.88
C ALA A 147 -8.52 -24.54 5.99
N PHE A 148 -7.20 -24.33 6.12
CA PHE A 148 -6.65 -23.38 7.09
C PHE A 148 -7.24 -21.98 6.89
N THR A 149 -7.56 -21.27 7.99
CA THR A 149 -8.03 -19.87 7.95
C THR A 149 -6.89 -18.90 8.21
N VAL A 150 -6.92 -17.74 7.54
CA VAL A 150 -5.96 -16.66 7.76
C VAL A 150 -6.51 -15.65 8.76
N HIS A 151 -5.73 -15.34 9.80
CA HIS A 151 -6.03 -14.30 10.78
C HIS A 151 -5.60 -12.92 10.28
N ASP A 152 -6.43 -11.91 10.53
CA ASP A 152 -5.99 -10.53 10.37
C ASP A 152 -5.14 -10.08 11.57
N ARG A 153 -4.58 -8.86 11.50
CA ARG A 153 -3.69 -8.37 12.56
C ARG A 153 -4.36 -8.34 13.94
N ALA A 154 -5.63 -7.93 14.01
CA ALA A 154 -6.33 -7.85 15.28
C ALA A 154 -6.67 -9.25 15.83
N ASP A 155 -7.05 -10.19 14.97
CA ASP A 155 -7.25 -11.59 15.38
C ASP A 155 -5.93 -12.22 15.89
N ALA A 156 -4.81 -11.92 15.24
CA ALA A 156 -3.47 -12.33 15.69
C ALA A 156 -3.08 -11.67 17.02
N GLU A 157 -3.40 -10.38 17.21
CA GLU A 157 -3.18 -9.68 18.49
C GLU A 157 -4.05 -10.28 19.60
N ASP A 158 -5.30 -10.63 19.33
CA ASP A 158 -6.19 -11.26 20.32
C ASP A 158 -5.72 -12.68 20.70
N LEU A 159 -5.30 -13.50 19.74
CA LEU A 159 -4.73 -14.82 20.00
C LEU A 159 -3.42 -14.72 20.81
N MET A 160 -2.53 -13.80 20.46
CA MET A 160 -1.33 -13.45 21.24
C MET A 160 -1.70 -12.99 22.67
N GLY A 161 -2.81 -12.28 22.83
CA GLY A 161 -3.37 -11.86 24.11
C GLY A 161 -3.89 -13.02 24.96
N MET A 162 -4.55 -14.01 24.35
CA MET A 162 -5.06 -15.22 24.98
C MET A 162 -3.90 -16.06 25.56
N VAL A 163 -2.93 -16.42 24.72
CA VAL A 163 -1.75 -17.21 25.15
C VAL A 163 -0.94 -16.47 26.22
N ARG A 164 -0.79 -15.14 26.10
CA ARG A 164 -0.16 -14.30 27.13
C ARG A 164 -0.88 -14.37 28.49
N HIS A 165 -2.20 -14.53 28.50
CA HIS A 165 -2.96 -14.70 29.74
C HIS A 165 -2.78 -16.11 30.31
N GLU A 166 -2.92 -17.14 29.48
CA GLU A 166 -2.79 -18.56 29.86
C GLU A 166 -1.41 -18.90 30.44
N LEU A 167 -0.34 -18.30 29.92
CA LEU A 167 1.03 -18.48 30.43
C LEU A 167 1.32 -17.71 31.74
N GLY A 168 0.35 -16.93 32.26
CA GLY A 168 0.47 -16.11 33.47
C GLY A 168 1.15 -14.74 33.25
N LEU A 169 1.57 -14.43 32.01
CA LEU A 169 2.34 -13.22 31.68
C LEU A 169 1.50 -11.92 31.75
N SER A 170 0.19 -12.03 31.97
CA SER A 170 -0.67 -10.88 32.27
C SER A 170 -0.67 -10.47 33.75
N ALA A 171 -0.21 -11.35 34.66
CA ALA A 171 -0.33 -11.20 36.12
C ALA A 171 1.03 -11.06 36.84
N THR A 172 2.09 -10.72 36.09
CA THR A 172 3.43 -10.48 36.62
C THR A 172 3.48 -9.22 37.48
N GLN A 173 4.33 -9.22 38.53
CA GLN A 173 4.53 -8.02 39.36
C GLN A 173 5.11 -6.84 38.56
N ASN A 174 6.05 -7.14 37.65
CA ASN A 174 6.62 -6.16 36.72
C ASN A 174 5.80 -6.07 35.43
N ARG A 175 5.82 -4.91 34.78
CA ARG A 175 5.06 -4.63 33.54
C ARG A 175 5.61 -5.44 32.35
N PHE A 176 4.96 -6.55 32.02
CA PHE A 176 5.17 -7.30 30.79
C PHE A 176 4.47 -6.61 29.59
N PRO A 177 5.05 -6.60 28.37
CA PRO A 177 4.45 -6.00 27.18
C PRO A 177 3.00 -6.44 26.89
N LEU A 178 2.25 -5.58 26.18
CA LEU A 178 0.89 -5.86 25.74
C LEU A 178 0.87 -6.64 24.42
N LYS A 179 -0.27 -7.27 24.12
CA LYS A 179 -0.48 -8.18 22.97
C LYS A 179 0.03 -7.62 21.63
N GLY A 180 -0.28 -6.36 21.31
CA GLY A 180 0.18 -5.71 20.07
C GLY A 180 1.68 -5.44 20.02
N THR A 181 2.32 -5.20 21.17
CA THR A 181 3.79 -5.11 21.27
C THR A 181 4.42 -6.49 21.06
N CYS A 182 3.89 -7.52 21.74
CA CYS A 182 4.37 -8.90 21.58
C CYS A 182 4.27 -9.39 20.13
N LEU A 183 3.13 -9.15 19.46
CA LEU A 183 2.96 -9.51 18.04
C LEU A 183 3.91 -8.71 17.14
N SER A 184 4.15 -7.43 17.42
CA SER A 184 5.08 -6.61 16.63
C SER A 184 6.54 -7.06 16.78
N ILE A 185 6.94 -7.53 17.97
CA ILE A 185 8.25 -8.17 18.19
C ILE A 185 8.32 -9.49 17.40
N TYR A 186 7.32 -10.36 17.54
CA TYR A 186 7.24 -11.64 16.82
C TYR A 186 7.35 -11.45 15.30
N SER A 187 6.52 -10.57 14.74
CA SER A 187 6.49 -10.25 13.31
C SER A 187 7.82 -9.70 12.82
N ARG A 188 8.48 -8.83 13.60
CA ARG A 188 9.82 -8.31 13.23
C ARG A 188 10.89 -9.41 13.26
N VAL A 189 10.85 -10.35 14.20
CA VAL A 189 11.75 -11.53 14.21
C VAL A 189 11.57 -12.35 12.93
N ILE A 190 10.34 -12.73 12.58
CA ILE A 190 10.07 -13.56 11.39
C ILE A 190 10.50 -12.85 10.10
N ASN A 191 10.06 -11.61 9.87
CA ASN A 191 10.31 -10.91 8.61
C ASN A 191 11.77 -10.43 8.42
N SER A 192 12.47 -10.10 9.52
CA SER A 192 13.90 -9.73 9.45
C SER A 192 14.84 -10.93 9.47
N GLN A 193 14.37 -12.13 9.85
CA GLN A 193 15.19 -13.32 10.11
C GLN A 193 16.31 -13.09 11.16
N LEU A 194 16.17 -12.09 12.04
CA LEU A 194 17.13 -11.81 13.11
C LEU A 194 16.78 -12.56 14.41
N PRO A 195 17.78 -12.99 15.21
CA PRO A 195 17.54 -13.53 16.55
C PRO A 195 16.76 -12.56 17.44
N LEU A 196 15.90 -13.08 18.32
CA LEU A 196 15.07 -12.27 19.20
C LEU A 196 15.87 -11.25 20.03
N GLY A 197 17.02 -11.63 20.58
CA GLY A 197 17.87 -10.72 21.36
C GLY A 197 18.33 -9.49 20.56
N GLU A 198 18.63 -9.66 19.26
CA GLU A 198 19.00 -8.55 18.39
C GLU A 198 17.80 -7.65 18.06
N VAL A 199 16.63 -8.23 17.77
CA VAL A 199 15.39 -7.47 17.53
C VAL A 199 14.97 -6.68 18.77
N LEU A 200 15.14 -7.25 19.96
CA LEU A 200 14.91 -6.55 21.23
C LEU A 200 15.93 -5.42 21.41
N ALA A 201 17.22 -5.67 21.21
CA ALA A 201 18.26 -4.64 21.36
C ALA A 201 18.09 -3.45 20.40
N GLN A 202 17.72 -3.71 19.13
CA GLN A 202 17.62 -2.70 18.08
C GLN A 202 16.29 -1.94 18.08
N ALA A 203 15.15 -2.63 18.30
CA ALA A 203 13.83 -2.05 18.03
C ALA A 203 12.88 -2.03 19.24
N PHE A 204 13.16 -2.81 20.29
CA PHE A 204 12.32 -2.91 21.47
C PHE A 204 13.14 -2.99 22.78
N PRO A 205 14.12 -2.08 23.03
CA PRO A 205 15.09 -2.25 24.12
C PRO A 205 14.45 -2.28 25.51
N TRP A 206 13.30 -1.61 25.69
CA TRP A 206 12.50 -1.67 26.92
C TRP A 206 11.87 -3.05 27.20
N CYS A 207 11.89 -3.96 26.22
CA CYS A 207 11.46 -5.35 26.35
C CYS A 207 12.62 -6.35 26.48
N ALA A 208 13.89 -5.93 26.39
CA ALA A 208 15.05 -6.82 26.42
C ALA A 208 15.10 -7.74 27.66
N GLN A 209 14.69 -7.25 28.83
CA GLN A 209 14.63 -8.04 30.08
C GLN A 209 13.66 -9.23 30.03
N TRP A 210 12.76 -9.27 29.05
CA TRP A 210 11.69 -10.28 28.92
C TRP A 210 11.97 -11.33 27.82
N GLU A 211 13.21 -11.46 27.36
CA GLU A 211 13.56 -12.33 26.22
C GLU A 211 13.13 -13.80 26.44
N ALA A 212 13.29 -14.34 27.65
CA ALA A 212 12.94 -15.74 27.96
C ALA A 212 11.41 -15.95 27.97
N GLU A 213 10.67 -15.03 28.57
CA GLU A 213 9.20 -15.03 28.60
C GLU A 213 8.61 -14.83 27.20
N LEU A 214 9.22 -13.97 26.37
CA LEU A 214 8.83 -13.77 24.98
C LEU A 214 9.09 -15.02 24.13
N LYS A 215 10.21 -15.73 24.31
CA LYS A 215 10.43 -17.04 23.65
C LYS A 215 9.33 -18.04 24.01
N ARG A 216 9.01 -18.17 25.30
CA ARG A 216 7.92 -19.05 25.78
C ARG A 216 6.56 -18.64 25.24
N LEU A 217 6.27 -17.33 25.15
CA LEU A 217 5.05 -16.79 24.57
C LEU A 217 4.95 -17.12 23.07
N PHE A 218 6.02 -16.94 22.31
CA PHE A 218 6.02 -17.21 20.86
C PHE A 218 5.91 -18.70 20.54
N GLN A 219 6.52 -19.57 21.37
CA GLN A 219 6.31 -21.02 21.30
C GLN A 219 4.84 -21.38 21.54
N GLY A 220 4.22 -20.82 22.60
CA GLY A 220 2.79 -21.02 22.87
C GLY A 220 1.88 -20.48 21.77
N TYR A 221 2.22 -19.32 21.18
CA TYR A 221 1.49 -18.72 20.07
C TYR A 221 1.56 -19.60 18.81
N MET A 222 2.73 -20.19 18.51
CA MET A 222 2.86 -21.14 17.40
C MET A 222 2.03 -22.41 17.61
N ALA A 223 2.10 -23.02 18.81
CA ALA A 223 1.30 -24.19 19.15
C ALA A 223 -0.21 -23.89 19.01
N ALA A 224 -0.67 -22.78 19.61
CA ALA A 224 -2.07 -22.37 19.55
C ALA A 224 -2.58 -22.07 18.12
N LYS A 225 -1.71 -21.60 17.21
CA LYS A 225 -2.02 -21.45 15.78
C LYS A 225 -2.15 -22.83 15.10
N GLN A 226 -1.21 -23.74 15.36
CA GLN A 226 -1.20 -25.10 14.79
C GLN A 226 -2.41 -25.93 15.25
N ASP A 227 -2.72 -25.94 16.54
CA ASP A 227 -3.84 -26.67 17.14
C ASP A 227 -5.20 -26.23 16.53
N GLN A 228 -5.35 -24.93 16.27
CA GLN A 228 -6.55 -24.35 15.67
C GLN A 228 -6.54 -24.35 14.12
N GLN A 229 -5.45 -24.80 13.49
CA GLN A 229 -5.25 -24.80 12.04
C GLN A 229 -5.42 -23.40 11.41
N ILE A 230 -4.79 -22.41 12.05
CA ILE A 230 -4.78 -21.00 11.66
C ILE A 230 -3.38 -20.60 11.22
N LEU A 231 -3.29 -19.75 10.20
CA LEU A 231 -2.08 -19.01 9.83
C LEU A 231 -2.34 -17.50 10.00
N ASP A 232 -1.32 -16.72 10.33
CA ASP A 232 -1.31 -15.25 10.17
C ASP A 232 -0.53 -14.83 8.91
N TYR A 233 -0.39 -13.53 8.65
CA TYR A 233 0.35 -13.05 7.47
C TYR A 233 1.81 -13.49 7.46
N ASP A 234 2.46 -13.53 8.64
CA ASP A 234 3.87 -13.87 8.75
C ASP A 234 4.08 -15.37 8.49
N ASP A 235 3.14 -16.22 8.93
CA ASP A 235 3.13 -17.66 8.61
C ASP A 235 3.06 -17.93 7.10
N LEU A 236 2.29 -17.16 6.33
CA LEU A 236 2.17 -17.38 4.88
C LEU A 236 3.50 -17.25 4.16
N LEU A 237 4.41 -16.41 4.69
CA LEU A 237 5.78 -16.27 4.20
C LEU A 237 6.72 -17.30 4.87
N LEU A 238 6.56 -17.54 6.18
CA LEU A 238 7.40 -18.46 6.93
C LEU A 238 7.27 -19.89 6.42
N TYR A 239 6.05 -20.43 6.29
CA TYR A 239 5.84 -21.78 5.75
C TYR A 239 6.33 -21.91 4.31
N TRP A 240 6.19 -20.86 3.49
CA TRP A 240 6.77 -20.86 2.13
C TRP A 240 8.30 -20.88 2.18
N SER A 241 8.94 -20.10 3.05
CA SER A 241 10.39 -20.13 3.26
C SER A 241 10.88 -21.51 3.74
N GLU A 242 10.21 -22.12 4.72
CA GLU A 242 10.54 -23.47 5.22
C GLU A 242 10.40 -24.53 4.11
N MET A 243 9.36 -24.44 3.27
CA MET A 243 9.24 -25.29 2.08
C MET A 243 10.41 -25.15 1.11
N MET A 244 11.02 -23.96 1.03
CA MET A 244 12.19 -23.72 0.17
C MET A 244 13.52 -24.14 0.82
N GLN A 245 13.55 -24.47 2.11
CA GLN A 245 14.72 -25.07 2.76
C GLN A 245 14.87 -26.57 2.42
N GLU A 246 13.77 -27.27 2.13
CA GLU A 246 13.79 -28.66 1.70
C GLU A 246 14.11 -28.74 0.18
N PRO A 247 15.29 -29.24 -0.23
CA PRO A 247 15.76 -29.10 -1.61
C PRO A 247 14.85 -29.73 -2.66
N ALA A 248 14.17 -30.84 -2.32
CA ALA A 248 13.24 -31.49 -3.24
C ALA A 248 11.96 -30.67 -3.48
N LEU A 249 11.46 -29.98 -2.44
CA LEU A 249 10.31 -29.07 -2.54
C LEU A 249 10.68 -27.78 -3.27
N ALA A 250 11.84 -27.20 -2.95
CA ALA A 250 12.38 -26.03 -3.64
C ALA A 250 12.55 -26.27 -5.14
N ALA A 251 13.11 -27.42 -5.53
CA ALA A 251 13.30 -27.78 -6.94
C ALA A 251 11.97 -28.00 -7.68
N ASP A 252 11.01 -28.72 -7.11
CA ASP A 252 9.67 -28.91 -7.69
C ASP A 252 8.96 -27.56 -7.90
N ILE A 253 8.89 -26.74 -6.86
CA ILE A 253 8.18 -25.45 -6.92
C ILE A 253 8.90 -24.43 -7.81
N GLY A 254 10.24 -24.38 -7.75
CA GLY A 254 11.07 -23.58 -8.65
C GLY A 254 10.98 -24.01 -10.12
N ALA A 255 10.64 -25.27 -10.39
CA ALA A 255 10.39 -25.82 -11.74
C ALA A 255 8.94 -25.62 -12.23
N ARG A 256 8.01 -25.15 -11.40
CA ARG A 256 6.66 -24.73 -11.84
C ARG A 256 6.69 -23.40 -12.62
N PHE A 257 7.69 -22.56 -12.34
CA PHE A 257 7.80 -21.23 -12.90
C PHE A 257 9.10 -21.08 -13.69
N ASP A 258 9.03 -20.99 -15.02
CA ASP A 258 10.22 -20.72 -15.84
C ASP A 258 10.76 -19.31 -15.60
N HIS A 259 9.85 -18.37 -15.35
CA HIS A 259 10.14 -16.97 -15.12
C HIS A 259 9.47 -16.48 -13.83
N VAL A 260 10.26 -15.81 -13.00
CA VAL A 260 9.81 -15.18 -11.75
C VAL A 260 10.11 -13.69 -11.86
N LEU A 261 9.09 -12.86 -11.83
CA LEU A 261 9.18 -11.42 -12.01
C LEU A 261 8.67 -10.71 -10.75
N VAL A 262 9.44 -9.77 -10.22
CA VAL A 262 9.15 -9.09 -8.94
C VAL A 262 9.23 -7.57 -9.13
N ASP A 263 8.16 -6.86 -8.79
CA ASP A 263 8.10 -5.40 -8.75
C ASP A 263 8.12 -4.87 -7.31
N GLU A 264 8.61 -3.63 -7.14
CA GLU A 264 8.91 -2.98 -5.86
C GLU A 264 9.91 -3.79 -5.00
N TYR A 265 10.92 -4.39 -5.63
CA TYR A 265 11.83 -5.31 -4.95
C TYR A 265 12.58 -4.69 -3.75
N GLN A 266 12.77 -3.37 -3.73
CA GLN A 266 13.36 -2.66 -2.59
C GLN A 266 12.52 -2.71 -1.30
N ASP A 267 11.20 -2.95 -1.41
CA ASP A 267 10.29 -3.05 -0.27
C ASP A 267 10.22 -4.49 0.30
N THR A 268 11.00 -5.42 -0.25
CA THR A 268 11.02 -6.80 0.25
C THR A 268 11.78 -6.89 1.57
N ASN A 269 11.34 -7.79 2.43
CA ASN A 269 12.07 -8.17 3.65
C ASN A 269 13.01 -9.36 3.39
N ARG A 270 13.84 -9.75 4.38
CA ARG A 270 14.83 -10.82 4.19
C ARG A 270 14.17 -12.17 3.87
N LEU A 271 13.06 -12.47 4.54
CA LEU A 271 12.26 -13.69 4.33
C LEU A 271 11.73 -13.82 2.90
N GLN A 272 11.25 -12.72 2.30
CA GLN A 272 10.79 -12.69 0.91
C GLN A 272 11.94 -12.86 -0.09
N SER A 273 13.10 -12.26 0.18
CA SER A 273 14.31 -12.48 -0.64
C SER A 273 14.80 -13.93 -0.56
N SER A 274 14.85 -14.53 0.64
CA SER A 274 15.29 -15.92 0.80
C SER A 274 14.39 -16.92 0.07
N ILE A 275 13.07 -16.69 0.02
CA ILE A 275 12.14 -17.48 -0.80
C ILE A 275 12.54 -17.43 -2.29
N LEU A 276 12.76 -16.24 -2.84
CA LEU A 276 13.09 -16.06 -4.26
C LEU A 276 14.44 -16.69 -4.64
N LEU A 277 15.46 -16.47 -3.80
CA LEU A 277 16.80 -17.00 -4.01
C LEU A 277 16.80 -18.54 -3.88
N ALA A 278 16.02 -19.12 -2.97
CA ALA A 278 15.90 -20.57 -2.86
C ALA A 278 15.05 -21.20 -3.99
N MET A 279 14.05 -20.49 -4.53
CA MET A 279 13.33 -20.90 -5.75
C MET A 279 14.20 -20.85 -7.01
N LYS A 280 15.12 -19.87 -7.11
CA LYS A 280 15.99 -19.62 -8.27
C LYS A 280 17.45 -19.39 -7.83
N PRO A 281 18.16 -20.42 -7.32
CA PRO A 281 19.50 -20.25 -6.72
C PRO A 281 20.59 -19.85 -7.72
N ASP A 282 20.42 -20.20 -9.00
CA ASP A 282 21.28 -19.76 -10.10
C ASP A 282 20.78 -18.46 -10.78
N GLY A 283 19.68 -17.88 -10.29
CA GLY A 283 19.07 -16.68 -10.82
C GLY A 283 18.37 -16.85 -12.18
N ARG A 284 18.33 -18.05 -12.78
CA ARG A 284 17.78 -18.20 -14.15
C ARG A 284 16.28 -17.94 -14.20
N GLY A 285 15.88 -17.06 -15.10
CA GLY A 285 14.51 -16.59 -15.24
C GLY A 285 14.03 -15.63 -14.15
N LEU A 286 14.88 -15.26 -13.18
CA LEU A 286 14.56 -14.27 -12.15
C LEU A 286 14.75 -12.85 -12.69
N THR A 287 13.70 -12.02 -12.63
CA THR A 287 13.77 -10.59 -12.92
C THR A 287 13.24 -9.81 -11.73
N VAL A 288 14.06 -8.96 -11.13
CA VAL A 288 13.64 -8.07 -10.05
C VAL A 288 13.72 -6.61 -10.51
N VAL A 289 12.74 -5.83 -10.10
CA VAL A 289 12.54 -4.45 -10.56
C VAL A 289 12.22 -3.57 -9.35
N GLY A 290 12.93 -2.46 -9.20
CA GLY A 290 12.75 -1.59 -8.04
C GLY A 290 13.55 -0.29 -8.10
N ASP A 291 13.45 0.48 -7.03
CA ASP A 291 14.15 1.75 -6.83
C ASP A 291 14.60 1.88 -5.38
N ASP A 292 15.90 1.76 -5.13
CA ASP A 292 16.53 1.97 -3.81
C ASP A 292 16.13 3.29 -3.16
N ALA A 293 15.87 4.34 -3.95
CA ALA A 293 15.42 5.65 -3.46
C ALA A 293 13.95 5.67 -2.97
N GLN A 294 13.17 4.63 -3.26
CA GLN A 294 11.76 4.49 -2.86
C GLN A 294 11.54 3.35 -1.83
N SER A 295 12.59 2.89 -1.15
CA SER A 295 12.49 1.94 -0.02
C SER A 295 11.96 2.65 1.23
N ILE A 296 10.68 2.47 1.55
CA ILE A 296 9.98 3.22 2.63
C ILE A 296 9.08 2.34 3.52
N TYR A 297 9.42 1.06 3.69
CA TYR A 297 8.69 0.13 4.56
C TYR A 297 9.60 -0.60 5.55
N GLY A 298 10.69 0.02 6.02
CA GLY A 298 11.59 -0.56 7.02
C GLY A 298 10.89 -0.86 8.35
N PHE A 299 9.82 -0.13 8.66
CA PHE A 299 8.90 -0.44 9.78
C PHE A 299 8.17 -1.80 9.63
N ARG A 300 8.18 -2.42 8.44
CA ARG A 300 7.73 -3.79 8.15
C ARG A 300 8.90 -4.78 7.94
N ALA A 301 10.09 -4.41 8.41
CA ALA A 301 11.35 -5.12 8.18
C ALA A 301 11.76 -5.28 6.69
N ALA A 302 11.23 -4.43 5.79
CA ALA A 302 11.79 -4.28 4.46
C ALA A 302 13.25 -3.81 4.55
N THR A 303 14.12 -4.22 3.63
CA THR A 303 15.52 -3.80 3.64
C THR A 303 16.02 -3.45 2.25
N VAL A 304 16.52 -2.22 2.11
CA VAL A 304 17.14 -1.73 0.87
C VAL A 304 18.36 -2.57 0.45
N ARG A 305 18.98 -3.29 1.40
CA ARG A 305 20.06 -4.24 1.12
C ARG A 305 19.63 -5.35 0.16
N ASN A 306 18.36 -5.78 0.16
CA ASN A 306 17.87 -6.79 -0.79
C ASN A 306 18.09 -6.35 -2.25
N ILE A 307 17.83 -5.08 -2.59
CA ILE A 307 18.02 -4.59 -3.96
C ILE A 307 19.48 -4.20 -4.25
N LEU A 308 20.21 -3.65 -3.26
CA LEU A 308 21.61 -3.23 -3.42
C LEU A 308 22.58 -4.42 -3.56
N ASP A 309 22.32 -5.51 -2.84
CA ASP A 309 23.17 -6.72 -2.80
C ASP A 309 22.70 -7.81 -3.78
N PHE A 310 21.59 -7.60 -4.49
CA PHE A 310 21.01 -8.60 -5.40
C PHE A 310 22.02 -9.16 -6.41
N PRO A 311 22.87 -8.34 -7.09
CA PRO A 311 23.83 -8.87 -8.06
C PRO A 311 24.88 -9.81 -7.46
N GLN A 312 25.16 -9.71 -6.17
CA GLN A 312 26.09 -10.56 -5.43
C GLN A 312 25.39 -11.77 -4.78
N GLN A 313 24.08 -11.69 -4.55
CA GLN A 313 23.28 -12.76 -3.92
C GLN A 313 22.91 -13.90 -4.89
N VAL A 314 22.77 -13.63 -6.19
CA VAL A 314 22.46 -14.67 -7.19
C VAL A 314 23.73 -15.38 -7.68
N GLY A 315 23.73 -16.72 -7.73
CA GLY A 315 24.95 -17.51 -7.89
C GLY A 315 25.73 -17.31 -9.21
N ALA A 316 25.07 -16.83 -10.27
CA ALA A 316 25.69 -16.53 -11.56
C ALA A 316 25.97 -15.02 -11.79
N GLY A 317 25.65 -14.17 -10.81
CA GLY A 317 25.56 -12.71 -10.98
C GLY A 317 24.27 -12.26 -11.66
N ALA A 318 23.90 -10.99 -11.45
CA ALA A 318 22.79 -10.35 -12.15
C ALA A 318 23.29 -9.33 -13.17
N HIS A 319 22.64 -9.25 -14.33
CA HIS A 319 22.79 -8.11 -15.22
C HIS A 319 21.96 -6.93 -14.70
N VAL A 320 22.53 -5.73 -14.70
CA VAL A 320 21.90 -4.52 -14.16
C VAL A 320 21.58 -3.55 -15.30
N ILE A 321 20.33 -3.11 -15.40
CA ILE A 321 19.88 -2.08 -16.34
C ILE A 321 19.25 -0.93 -15.53
N THR A 322 19.69 0.30 -15.77
CA THR A 322 19.18 1.49 -15.07
C THR A 322 18.22 2.26 -15.98
N LEU A 323 17.05 2.66 -15.46
CA LEU A 323 16.09 3.51 -16.16
C LEU A 323 16.05 4.91 -15.51
N GLU A 324 16.64 5.89 -16.19
CA GLU A 324 16.83 7.26 -15.68
C GLU A 324 15.82 8.27 -16.24
N ARG A 325 15.34 8.06 -17.47
CA ARG A 325 14.39 8.97 -18.13
C ARG A 325 13.02 8.91 -17.47
N ASN A 326 12.62 10.01 -16.85
CA ASN A 326 11.34 10.21 -16.18
C ASN A 326 10.26 10.77 -17.13
N TYR A 327 9.08 10.17 -17.10
CA TYR A 327 7.93 10.53 -17.96
C TYR A 327 6.82 11.31 -17.22
N ARG A 328 6.98 11.53 -15.91
CA ARG A 328 5.96 12.01 -14.97
C ARG A 328 6.12 13.50 -14.65
N SER A 329 7.26 13.85 -14.10
CA SER A 329 7.56 15.13 -13.44
C SER A 329 8.27 16.07 -14.40
N THR A 330 8.24 17.37 -14.14
CA THR A 330 9.03 18.38 -14.86
C THR A 330 10.47 18.44 -14.35
N GLN A 331 11.41 18.88 -15.18
CA GLN A 331 12.85 18.89 -14.81
C GLN A 331 13.14 19.63 -13.49
N PRO A 332 12.58 20.82 -13.18
CA PRO A 332 12.86 21.50 -11.91
C PRO A 332 12.42 20.73 -10.65
N ILE A 333 11.38 19.88 -10.75
CA ILE A 333 10.95 19.00 -9.65
C ILE A 333 11.95 17.84 -9.50
N LEU A 334 12.46 17.32 -10.61
CA LEU A 334 13.49 16.28 -10.62
C LEU A 334 14.82 16.81 -10.09
N ASP A 335 15.25 18.01 -10.46
CA ASP A 335 16.49 18.63 -9.96
C ASP A 335 16.47 18.72 -8.43
N ALA A 336 15.37 19.24 -7.85
CA ALA A 336 15.18 19.31 -6.41
C ALA A 336 15.12 17.92 -5.75
N SER A 337 14.45 16.94 -6.39
CA SER A 337 14.33 15.58 -5.86
C SER A 337 15.67 14.82 -5.90
N ASN A 338 16.41 14.96 -7.00
CA ASN A 338 17.75 14.41 -7.22
C ASN A 338 18.72 14.99 -6.18
N ALA A 339 18.67 16.30 -5.91
CA ALA A 339 19.48 16.94 -4.88
C ALA A 339 19.21 16.36 -3.48
N VAL A 340 17.93 16.16 -3.10
CA VAL A 340 17.56 15.56 -1.80
C VAL A 340 18.12 14.14 -1.66
N ILE A 341 17.94 13.28 -2.67
CA ILE A 341 18.38 11.87 -2.60
C ILE A 341 19.89 11.69 -2.83
N ALA A 342 20.56 12.63 -3.50
CA ALA A 342 22.01 12.58 -3.70
C ALA A 342 22.81 12.64 -2.39
N LEU A 343 22.21 13.09 -1.29
CA LEU A 343 22.79 13.07 0.06
C LEU A 343 22.71 11.69 0.75
N ALA A 344 22.02 10.69 0.17
CA ALA A 344 22.00 9.34 0.73
C ALA A 344 23.37 8.65 0.52
N PRO A 345 23.97 8.05 1.56
CA PRO A 345 25.34 7.53 1.51
C PRO A 345 25.46 6.23 0.68
N GLU A 346 24.44 5.39 0.72
CA GLU A 346 24.36 4.14 -0.04
C GLU A 346 23.15 4.18 -0.98
N ARG A 347 23.42 4.17 -2.29
CA ARG A 347 22.41 4.18 -3.35
C ARG A 347 23.00 3.67 -4.66
N TYR A 348 22.14 3.27 -5.61
CA TYR A 348 22.58 3.23 -7.00
C TYR A 348 22.77 4.66 -7.52
N ALA A 349 23.94 4.92 -8.11
CA ALA A 349 24.22 6.17 -8.79
C ALA A 349 23.34 6.25 -10.05
N LYS A 350 22.32 7.10 -9.98
CA LYS A 350 21.41 7.46 -11.07
C LYS A 350 20.97 8.91 -10.93
N GLU A 351 20.66 9.55 -12.05
CA GLU A 351 20.20 10.94 -12.12
C GLU A 351 18.95 11.04 -13.01
N LEU A 352 17.82 11.45 -12.45
CA LEU A 352 16.56 11.46 -13.20
C LEU A 352 16.44 12.72 -14.06
N TRP A 353 16.17 12.50 -15.35
CA TRP A 353 16.01 13.58 -16.34
C TRP A 353 14.71 13.40 -17.14
N THR A 354 14.22 14.47 -17.76
CA THR A 354 12.97 14.44 -18.53
C THR A 354 12.98 15.43 -19.70
N ASP A 355 12.26 15.09 -20.78
CA ASP A 355 11.96 16.02 -21.87
C ASP A 355 10.86 17.03 -21.49
N ARG A 356 10.22 16.87 -20.31
CA ARG A 356 9.18 17.76 -19.79
C ARG A 356 9.77 19.07 -19.27
N ALA A 357 10.07 19.97 -20.19
CA ALA A 357 10.52 21.32 -19.89
C ALA A 357 9.47 22.11 -19.08
N SER A 358 9.94 22.84 -18.07
CA SER A 358 9.18 23.84 -17.32
C SER A 358 10.14 24.90 -16.79
N SER A 359 9.73 26.16 -16.78
CA SER A 359 10.47 27.25 -16.12
C SER A 359 10.15 27.37 -14.63
N GLN A 360 9.09 26.71 -14.16
CA GLN A 360 8.60 26.84 -12.80
C GLN A 360 9.30 25.85 -11.86
N ARG A 361 9.82 26.37 -10.75
CA ARG A 361 10.44 25.60 -9.68
C ARG A 361 9.39 25.04 -8.70
N PRO A 362 9.70 23.98 -7.94
CA PRO A 362 8.93 23.63 -6.75
C PRO A 362 8.92 24.80 -5.76
N GLU A 363 7.81 25.01 -5.07
CA GLU A 363 7.61 26.14 -4.16
C GLU A 363 7.84 25.69 -2.71
N LEU A 364 8.66 26.42 -1.96
CA LEU A 364 8.88 26.25 -0.52
C LEU A 364 8.09 27.34 0.21
N VAL A 365 7.00 26.95 0.89
CA VAL A 365 6.01 27.89 1.43
C VAL A 365 6.12 27.99 2.95
N SER A 366 6.58 29.12 3.46
CA SER A 366 6.56 29.44 4.88
C SER A 366 5.18 29.95 5.31
N VAL A 367 4.59 29.35 6.33
CA VAL A 367 3.30 29.77 6.91
C VAL A 367 3.40 29.93 8.43
N SER A 368 2.52 30.71 9.04
CA SER A 368 2.60 31.02 10.47
C SER A 368 2.48 29.79 11.38
N ASP A 369 1.56 28.89 11.05
CA ASP A 369 1.10 27.78 11.89
C ASP A 369 0.34 26.74 11.06
N GLU A 370 -0.04 25.61 11.68
CA GLU A 370 -0.78 24.51 11.04
C GLU A 370 -2.16 24.92 10.49
N ALA A 371 -2.84 25.89 11.10
CA ALA A 371 -4.10 26.42 10.57
C ALA A 371 -3.84 27.37 9.38
N GLY A 372 -2.70 28.08 9.38
CA GLY A 372 -2.18 28.84 8.23
C GLY A 372 -1.87 27.94 7.04
N GLN A 373 -1.25 26.78 7.28
CA GLN A 373 -1.06 25.74 6.28
C GLN A 373 -2.39 25.25 5.69
N ALA A 374 -3.37 24.93 6.54
CA ALA A 374 -4.69 24.49 6.09
C ALA A 374 -5.39 25.54 5.21
N ARG A 375 -5.40 26.81 5.64
CA ARG A 375 -5.95 27.94 4.86
C ARG A 375 -5.24 28.10 3.52
N TRP A 376 -3.91 28.18 3.52
CA TRP A 376 -3.10 28.33 2.31
C TRP A 376 -3.40 27.23 1.28
N ILE A 377 -3.42 25.97 1.70
CA ILE A 377 -3.69 24.85 0.80
C ILE A 377 -5.11 24.94 0.22
N ALA A 378 -6.11 25.26 1.05
CA ALA A 378 -7.47 25.43 0.57
C ALA A 378 -7.62 26.61 -0.42
N ASP A 379 -6.88 27.72 -0.21
CA ASP A 379 -6.80 28.84 -1.15
C ASP A 379 -6.17 28.40 -2.48
N GLN A 380 -5.06 27.66 -2.43
CA GLN A 380 -4.34 27.19 -3.62
C GLN A 380 -5.13 26.13 -4.41
N VAL A 381 -5.86 25.24 -3.74
CA VAL A 381 -6.68 24.20 -4.37
C VAL A 381 -7.83 24.82 -5.15
N LEU A 382 -8.48 25.84 -4.57
CA LEU A 382 -9.52 26.62 -5.25
C LEU A 382 -8.94 27.45 -6.40
N ALA A 383 -7.82 28.14 -6.21
CA ALA A 383 -7.17 28.89 -7.28
C ALA A 383 -6.86 28.00 -8.50
N ARG A 384 -6.34 26.77 -8.28
CA ARG A 384 -6.10 25.81 -9.36
C ARG A 384 -7.37 25.23 -9.97
N ARG A 385 -8.49 25.17 -9.22
CA ARG A 385 -9.81 24.83 -9.78
C ARG A 385 -10.27 25.90 -10.78
N GLU A 386 -10.09 27.18 -10.47
CA GLU A 386 -10.37 28.29 -11.39
C GLU A 386 -9.42 28.31 -12.62
N GLU A 387 -8.18 27.82 -12.49
CA GLU A 387 -7.28 27.53 -13.61
C GLU A 387 -7.71 26.29 -14.45
N GLY A 388 -8.82 25.62 -14.10
CA GLY A 388 -9.33 24.44 -14.79
C GLY A 388 -8.75 23.09 -14.34
N GLN A 389 -8.05 23.02 -13.21
CA GLN A 389 -7.56 21.76 -12.64
C GLN A 389 -8.63 21.10 -11.75
N THR A 390 -9.09 19.92 -12.15
CA THR A 390 -9.97 19.08 -11.33
C THR A 390 -9.36 18.78 -9.96
N LEU A 391 -10.14 18.79 -8.89
CA LEU A 391 -9.74 18.46 -7.52
C LEU A 391 -9.04 17.09 -7.45
N LYS A 392 -9.49 16.08 -8.19
CA LYS A 392 -8.87 14.74 -8.25
C LYS A 392 -7.49 14.70 -8.89
N SER A 393 -7.09 15.77 -9.59
CA SER A 393 -5.73 15.95 -10.11
C SER A 393 -4.80 16.65 -9.10
N GLN A 394 -5.30 16.97 -7.91
CA GLN A 394 -4.59 17.58 -6.80
C GLN A 394 -4.57 16.65 -5.58
N ALA A 395 -3.45 16.61 -4.85
CA ALA A 395 -3.35 15.83 -3.62
C ALA A 395 -2.55 16.52 -2.52
N VAL A 396 -2.93 16.24 -1.28
CA VAL A 396 -2.16 16.60 -0.08
C VAL A 396 -1.54 15.34 0.51
N LEU A 397 -0.23 15.41 0.74
CA LEU A 397 0.59 14.35 1.32
C LEU A 397 1.07 14.72 2.71
N PHE A 398 1.07 13.77 3.63
CA PHE A 398 1.50 13.94 5.02
C PHE A 398 2.22 12.71 5.58
N ARG A 399 3.10 12.92 6.56
CA ARG A 399 3.84 11.83 7.22
C ARG A 399 2.94 10.91 8.07
N THR A 400 1.96 11.49 8.76
CA THR A 400 1.08 10.79 9.72
C THR A 400 -0.37 11.27 9.55
N ALA A 401 -1.34 10.37 9.68
CA ALA A 401 -2.77 10.64 9.42
C ALA A 401 -3.44 11.65 10.38
N SER A 402 -2.75 12.06 11.45
CA SER A 402 -3.15 13.16 12.34
C SER A 402 -2.83 14.55 11.76
N HIS A 403 -1.78 14.68 10.93
CA HIS A 403 -1.34 15.97 10.38
C HIS A 403 -2.37 16.60 9.45
N SER A 404 -3.30 15.82 8.90
CA SER A 404 -4.37 16.32 8.03
C SER A 404 -5.57 16.89 8.78
N ALA A 405 -5.70 16.71 10.10
CA ALA A 405 -6.94 17.05 10.83
C ALA A 405 -7.35 18.53 10.69
N ALA A 406 -6.40 19.46 10.78
CA ALA A 406 -6.66 20.89 10.58
C ALA A 406 -7.07 21.23 9.13
N LEU A 407 -6.57 20.48 8.15
CA LEU A 407 -6.96 20.63 6.75
C LEU A 407 -8.35 20.04 6.49
N GLU A 408 -8.67 18.86 7.03
CA GLU A 408 -9.98 18.21 6.89
C GLU A 408 -11.10 19.16 7.37
N LEU A 409 -10.92 19.79 8.54
CA LEU A 409 -11.85 20.81 9.05
C LEU A 409 -11.99 22.02 8.11
N GLU A 410 -10.88 22.52 7.54
CA GLU A 410 -10.89 23.68 6.65
C GLU A 410 -11.50 23.38 5.27
N LEU A 411 -11.28 22.18 4.72
CA LEU A 411 -11.90 21.72 3.48
C LEU A 411 -13.42 21.55 3.66
N THR A 412 -13.86 20.90 4.76
CA THR A 412 -15.28 20.78 5.12
C THR A 412 -15.93 22.16 5.31
N ARG A 413 -15.27 23.08 6.04
CA ARG A 413 -15.75 24.45 6.27
C ARG A 413 -15.94 25.25 4.97
N ARG A 414 -15.18 24.93 3.92
CA ARG A 414 -15.25 25.55 2.60
C ARG A 414 -16.05 24.76 1.57
N ASN A 415 -16.67 23.64 1.96
CA ASN A 415 -17.38 22.73 1.08
C ASN A 415 -16.51 22.26 -0.13
N ILE A 416 -15.25 21.89 0.15
CA ILE A 416 -14.34 21.27 -0.83
C ILE A 416 -14.40 19.75 -0.62
N PRO A 417 -14.98 18.95 -1.54
CA PRO A 417 -15.06 17.50 -1.39
C PRO A 417 -13.66 16.87 -1.32
N PHE A 418 -13.45 15.90 -0.43
CA PHE A 418 -12.20 15.17 -0.32
C PHE A 418 -12.39 13.70 0.07
N VAL A 419 -11.37 12.88 -0.23
CA VAL A 419 -11.26 11.47 0.19
C VAL A 419 -9.91 11.26 0.88
N LYS A 420 -9.94 10.65 2.07
CA LYS A 420 -8.74 10.37 2.88
C LYS A 420 -8.33 8.90 2.77
N PHE A 421 -7.11 8.64 2.30
CA PHE A 421 -6.50 7.32 2.27
C PHE A 421 -5.56 7.12 3.46
N GLY A 422 -5.78 6.03 4.20
CA GLY A 422 -5.01 5.68 5.40
C GLY A 422 -5.69 5.98 6.74
N GLY A 423 -7.03 6.00 6.80
CA GLY A 423 -7.82 6.07 8.04
C GLY A 423 -8.10 4.71 8.70
N LEU A 424 -8.96 4.71 9.72
CA LEU A 424 -9.47 3.49 10.39
C LEU A 424 -10.15 2.55 9.38
N ARG A 425 -10.04 1.24 9.59
CA ARG A 425 -10.24 0.26 8.51
C ARG A 425 -11.65 -0.33 8.51
N PHE A 426 -12.24 -0.50 7.33
CA PHE A 426 -13.52 -1.20 7.13
C PHE A 426 -13.62 -2.53 7.89
N LEU A 427 -12.56 -3.36 7.86
CA LEU A 427 -12.53 -4.65 8.56
C LEU A 427 -12.38 -4.55 10.08
N GLU A 428 -12.09 -3.38 10.63
CA GLU A 428 -12.04 -3.16 12.08
C GLU A 428 -13.42 -2.82 12.65
N ALA A 429 -14.39 -2.46 11.81
CA ALA A 429 -15.77 -2.21 12.22
C ALA A 429 -16.40 -3.47 12.84
N ALA A 430 -16.98 -3.30 14.04
CA ALA A 430 -17.49 -4.42 14.84
C ALA A 430 -18.46 -5.33 14.07
N HIS A 431 -19.35 -4.74 13.28
CA HIS A 431 -20.37 -5.46 12.53
C HIS A 431 -19.80 -6.26 11.34
N ILE A 432 -18.74 -5.77 10.70
CA ILE A 432 -18.00 -6.51 9.67
C ILE A 432 -17.28 -7.70 10.31
N LYS A 433 -16.62 -7.49 11.46
CA LYS A 433 -15.92 -8.57 12.20
C LYS A 433 -16.84 -9.68 12.68
N ASP A 434 -18.04 -9.34 13.14
CA ASP A 434 -19.05 -10.31 13.57
C ASP A 434 -19.45 -11.25 12.43
N LEU A 435 -19.82 -10.71 11.26
CA LEU A 435 -20.19 -11.50 10.09
C LEU A 435 -19.02 -12.36 9.59
N LEU A 436 -17.83 -11.76 9.48
CA LEU A 436 -16.63 -12.48 9.02
C LEU A 436 -16.22 -13.59 9.99
N SER A 437 -16.47 -13.44 11.29
CA SER A 437 -16.20 -14.50 12.27
C SER A 437 -17.16 -15.69 12.12
N LEU A 438 -18.44 -15.46 11.81
CA LEU A 438 -19.36 -16.56 11.50
C LEU A 438 -18.90 -17.32 10.24
N LEU A 439 -18.50 -16.61 9.18
CA LEU A 439 -18.00 -17.23 7.96
C LEU A 439 -16.66 -17.98 8.19
N ARG A 440 -15.71 -17.38 8.94
CA ARG A 440 -14.43 -18.03 9.32
C ARG A 440 -14.65 -19.29 10.16
N TRP A 441 -15.60 -19.29 11.09
CA TRP A 441 -15.89 -20.45 11.94
C TRP A 441 -16.68 -21.56 11.24
N ALA A 442 -17.48 -21.21 10.23
CA ALA A 442 -18.11 -22.20 9.35
C ALA A 442 -17.10 -22.87 8.39
N GLU A 443 -16.09 -22.12 7.93
CA GLU A 443 -14.96 -22.63 7.14
C GLU A 443 -14.02 -23.51 7.99
N ASN A 444 -13.57 -22.99 9.13
CA ASN A 444 -12.72 -23.69 10.09
C ASN A 444 -13.40 -23.80 11.46
N PRO A 445 -14.03 -24.96 11.78
CA PRO A 445 -14.65 -25.20 13.08
C PRO A 445 -13.68 -25.14 14.28
N ARG A 446 -12.37 -25.31 14.05
CA ARG A 446 -11.32 -25.20 15.08
C ARG A 446 -10.90 -23.76 15.37
N SER A 447 -11.43 -22.78 14.64
CA SER A 447 -11.19 -21.36 14.94
C SER A 447 -11.90 -20.94 16.23
N ARG A 448 -11.25 -21.21 17.38
CA ARG A 448 -11.72 -20.89 18.74
C ARG A 448 -12.05 -19.40 18.86
N MET A 449 -11.20 -18.55 18.30
CA MET A 449 -11.39 -17.10 18.26
C MET A 449 -12.69 -16.68 17.59
N ALA A 450 -12.94 -17.17 16.37
CA ALA A 450 -14.12 -16.81 15.61
C ALA A 450 -15.40 -17.35 16.27
N GLY A 451 -15.39 -18.62 16.70
CA GLY A 451 -16.52 -19.22 17.43
C GLY A 451 -16.81 -18.55 18.77
N PHE A 452 -15.78 -18.19 19.54
CA PHE A 452 -15.93 -17.48 20.82
C PHE A 452 -16.55 -16.09 20.65
N ARG A 453 -16.20 -15.37 19.58
CA ARG A 453 -16.84 -14.08 19.22
C ARG A 453 -18.30 -14.29 18.85
N VAL A 454 -18.57 -15.17 17.88
CA VAL A 454 -19.92 -15.42 17.34
C VAL A 454 -20.89 -15.87 18.42
N THR A 455 -20.46 -16.76 19.31
CA THR A 455 -21.31 -17.31 20.38
C THR A 455 -21.64 -16.28 21.46
N GLN A 456 -20.82 -15.26 21.68
CA GLN A 456 -21.14 -14.13 22.58
C GLN A 456 -22.12 -13.12 21.99
N LEU A 457 -22.37 -13.15 20.67
CA LEU A 457 -23.43 -12.35 20.06
C LEU A 457 -24.83 -12.89 20.42
N VAL A 458 -24.92 -14.13 20.91
CA VAL A 458 -26.18 -14.72 21.41
C VAL A 458 -26.50 -14.14 22.79
N PRO A 459 -27.62 -13.43 22.95
CA PRO A 459 -28.00 -12.83 24.23
C PRO A 459 -28.13 -13.87 25.35
N GLY A 460 -27.47 -13.62 26.48
CA GLY A 460 -27.40 -14.56 27.60
C GLY A 460 -26.23 -15.57 27.55
N VAL A 461 -25.45 -15.61 26.46
CA VAL A 461 -24.23 -16.43 26.37
C VAL A 461 -23.00 -15.58 26.71
N GLY A 462 -22.59 -15.61 27.98
CA GLY A 462 -21.38 -14.91 28.44
C GLY A 462 -20.07 -15.67 28.13
N PRO A 463 -18.90 -15.02 28.36
CA PRO A 463 -17.57 -15.59 28.04
C PRO A 463 -17.30 -16.97 28.64
N ALA A 464 -17.77 -17.24 29.86
CA ALA A 464 -17.60 -18.54 30.51
C ALA A 464 -18.42 -19.68 29.85
N THR A 465 -19.55 -19.35 29.23
CA THR A 465 -20.37 -20.31 28.48
C THR A 465 -19.77 -20.56 27.10
N ALA A 466 -19.35 -19.49 26.41
CA ALA A 466 -18.65 -19.56 25.13
C ALA A 466 -17.35 -20.37 25.23
N GLY A 467 -16.53 -20.15 26.28
CA GLY A 467 -15.29 -20.90 26.51
C GLY A 467 -15.52 -22.41 26.62
N LYS A 468 -16.45 -22.85 27.48
CA LYS A 468 -16.80 -24.27 27.66
C LYS A 468 -17.26 -24.95 26.37
N LEU A 469 -17.98 -24.23 25.51
CA LEU A 469 -18.35 -24.74 24.20
C LEU A 469 -17.13 -24.88 23.28
N MET A 470 -16.24 -23.88 23.23
CA MET A 470 -15.04 -23.97 22.42
C MET A 470 -14.13 -25.11 22.87
N ASP A 471 -14.04 -25.39 24.18
CA ASP A 471 -13.34 -26.55 24.72
C ASP A 471 -13.97 -27.86 24.21
N ALA A 472 -15.29 -27.99 24.31
CA ALA A 472 -16.03 -29.17 23.81
C ALA A 472 -15.95 -29.36 22.29
N LEU A 473 -15.81 -28.27 21.52
CA LEU A 473 -15.67 -28.31 20.06
C LEU A 473 -14.25 -28.68 19.61
N ALA A 474 -13.22 -28.29 20.37
CA ALA A 474 -11.83 -28.59 20.05
C ALA A 474 -11.55 -30.11 20.01
N GLU A 475 -12.21 -30.87 20.89
CA GLU A 475 -12.10 -32.33 20.98
C GLU A 475 -13.11 -33.07 20.06
N SER A 476 -14.01 -32.37 19.38
CA SER A 476 -15.11 -33.00 18.64
C SER A 476 -14.75 -33.43 17.21
N ALA A 477 -15.15 -34.66 16.86
CA ALA A 477 -15.14 -35.15 15.48
C ALA A 477 -16.32 -34.62 14.64
N ASP A 478 -17.42 -34.20 15.27
CA ASP A 478 -18.57 -33.55 14.61
C ASP A 478 -18.94 -32.24 15.34
N PRO A 479 -18.34 -31.11 14.92
CA PRO A 479 -18.64 -29.80 15.49
C PRO A 479 -20.10 -29.36 15.34
N VAL A 480 -20.85 -29.84 14.33
CA VAL A 480 -22.26 -29.47 14.14
C VAL A 480 -23.12 -30.18 15.18
N ALA A 481 -22.94 -31.48 15.37
CA ALA A 481 -23.65 -32.25 16.39
C ALA A 481 -23.32 -31.74 17.81
N THR A 482 -22.05 -31.42 18.10
CA THR A 482 -21.65 -30.84 19.38
C THR A 482 -22.29 -29.47 19.64
N LEU A 483 -22.33 -28.59 18.64
CA LEU A 483 -22.98 -27.28 18.77
C LEU A 483 -24.50 -27.41 19.03
N ALA A 484 -25.17 -28.29 18.28
CA ALA A 484 -26.60 -28.55 18.42
C ALA A 484 -26.98 -29.20 19.76
N ALA A 485 -26.09 -30.03 20.33
CA ALA A 485 -26.30 -30.68 21.63
C ALA A 485 -25.92 -29.80 22.84
N PHE A 486 -25.29 -28.64 22.63
CA PHE A 486 -24.79 -27.80 23.71
C PHE A 486 -25.92 -27.11 24.50
N LYS A 487 -25.84 -27.15 25.83
CA LYS A 487 -26.86 -26.61 26.72
C LYS A 487 -26.58 -25.17 27.12
N VAL A 488 -27.35 -24.24 26.56
CA VAL A 488 -27.38 -22.82 26.95
C VAL A 488 -28.43 -22.54 28.04
N PRO A 489 -28.39 -21.37 28.72
CA PRO A 489 -29.48 -20.92 29.57
C PRO A 489 -30.81 -20.86 28.81
N SER A 490 -31.93 -21.15 29.47
CA SER A 490 -33.26 -21.19 28.82
C SER A 490 -33.66 -19.85 28.18
N ALA A 491 -33.24 -18.72 28.74
CA ALA A 491 -33.47 -17.39 28.18
C ALA A 491 -32.73 -17.13 26.85
N ALA A 492 -31.76 -17.97 26.48
CA ALA A 492 -30.99 -17.89 25.24
C ALA A 492 -31.39 -18.96 24.22
N ALA A 493 -32.38 -19.83 24.53
CA ALA A 493 -32.65 -21.03 23.75
C ALA A 493 -33.05 -20.75 22.28
N ASP A 494 -33.90 -19.76 22.05
CA ASP A 494 -34.40 -19.42 20.71
C ASP A 494 -33.30 -18.76 19.85
N ASP A 495 -32.63 -17.73 20.39
CA ASP A 495 -31.47 -17.06 19.76
C ASP A 495 -30.33 -18.07 19.49
N TRP A 496 -30.13 -19.06 20.38
CA TRP A 496 -29.17 -20.15 20.19
C TRP A 496 -29.59 -21.11 19.06
N GLN A 497 -30.87 -21.50 19.01
CA GLN A 497 -31.38 -22.38 17.96
C GLN A 497 -31.25 -21.71 16.58
N ALA A 498 -31.44 -20.39 16.49
CA ALA A 498 -31.19 -19.63 15.26
C ALA A 498 -29.71 -19.69 14.83
N LEU A 499 -28.75 -19.53 15.76
CA LEU A 499 -27.32 -19.70 15.47
C LEU A 499 -27.01 -21.14 15.02
N VAL A 500 -27.54 -22.17 15.70
CA VAL A 500 -27.34 -23.58 15.32
C VAL A 500 -27.85 -23.84 13.91
N GLN A 501 -29.03 -23.32 13.54
CA GLN A 501 -29.58 -23.45 12.19
C GLN A 501 -28.70 -22.77 11.14
N ALA A 502 -28.26 -21.52 11.39
CA ALA A 502 -27.38 -20.78 10.50
C ALA A 502 -26.04 -21.52 10.31
N TYR A 503 -25.37 -21.92 11.39
CA TYR A 503 -24.10 -22.64 11.35
C TYR A 503 -24.21 -24.00 10.64
N THR A 504 -25.28 -24.77 10.91
CA THR A 504 -25.56 -26.04 10.24
C THR A 504 -25.74 -25.84 8.73
N ARG A 505 -26.47 -24.79 8.33
CA ARG A 505 -26.70 -24.46 6.93
C ARG A 505 -25.42 -23.98 6.23
N LEU A 506 -24.58 -23.19 6.89
CA LEU A 506 -23.27 -22.77 6.37
C LEU A 506 -22.28 -23.92 6.21
N ARG A 507 -22.46 -25.05 6.94
CA ARG A 507 -21.64 -26.26 6.79
C ARG A 507 -22.28 -27.34 5.92
N SER A 508 -23.44 -27.08 5.33
CA SER A 508 -24.11 -27.97 4.37
C SER A 508 -23.38 -27.97 3.02
N PRO A 509 -22.96 -29.13 2.48
CA PRO A 509 -22.37 -29.22 1.14
C PRO A 509 -23.31 -28.81 -0.01
N GLN A 510 -24.60 -28.61 0.29
CA GLN A 510 -25.62 -28.18 -0.67
C GLN A 510 -25.70 -26.65 -0.80
N LEU A 511 -25.09 -25.90 0.12
CA LEU A 511 -25.00 -24.44 0.03
C LEU A 511 -23.77 -24.06 -0.83
N GLY A 512 -24.03 -23.39 -1.95
CA GLY A 512 -22.98 -22.87 -2.83
C GLY A 512 -22.70 -21.41 -2.56
N TRP A 513 -21.42 -21.01 -2.63
CA TRP A 513 -21.02 -19.62 -2.63
C TRP A 513 -21.66 -18.84 -3.80
N PRO A 514 -22.16 -17.61 -3.62
CA PRO A 514 -22.10 -16.75 -2.43
C PRO A 514 -23.30 -16.84 -1.46
N ALA A 515 -24.19 -17.84 -1.59
CA ALA A 515 -25.41 -17.93 -0.77
C ALA A 515 -25.14 -18.10 0.74
N ASP A 516 -23.95 -18.57 1.13
CA ASP A 516 -23.41 -18.49 2.49
C ASP A 516 -23.56 -17.10 3.12
N VAL A 517 -23.27 -16.05 2.36
CA VAL A 517 -23.29 -14.68 2.90
C VAL A 517 -24.73 -14.23 3.18
N GLU A 518 -25.70 -14.67 2.38
CA GLU A 518 -27.12 -14.44 2.65
C GLU A 518 -27.59 -15.14 3.93
N VAL A 519 -27.12 -16.38 4.18
CA VAL A 519 -27.43 -17.11 5.41
C VAL A 519 -26.82 -16.42 6.64
N ALA A 520 -25.56 -15.98 6.54
CA ALA A 520 -24.88 -15.26 7.61
C ALA A 520 -25.54 -13.89 7.89
N LEU A 521 -25.94 -13.16 6.84
CA LEU A 521 -26.61 -11.87 6.94
C LEU A 521 -28.04 -11.97 7.45
N GLY A 522 -28.77 -13.05 7.11
CA GLY A 522 -30.10 -13.30 7.65
C GLY A 522 -30.06 -13.41 9.17
N TRP A 523 -29.18 -14.26 9.71
CA TRP A 523 -28.99 -14.42 11.16
C TRP A 523 -28.47 -13.14 11.83
N TYR A 524 -27.38 -12.56 11.31
CA TYR A 524 -26.76 -11.40 11.96
C TYR A 524 -27.61 -10.12 11.84
N GLY A 525 -28.42 -10.02 10.77
CA GLY A 525 -29.30 -8.89 10.50
C GLY A 525 -30.45 -8.73 11.50
N GLU A 526 -30.84 -9.80 12.21
CA GLU A 526 -31.81 -9.75 13.32
C GLU A 526 -31.16 -9.29 14.64
N LEU A 527 -29.86 -9.56 14.82
CA LEU A 527 -29.09 -9.09 15.98
C LEU A 527 -28.66 -7.62 15.84
N LEU A 528 -28.45 -7.14 14.62
CA LEU A 528 -27.94 -5.79 14.32
C LEU A 528 -28.72 -4.67 15.03
N GLU A 529 -30.06 -4.75 15.02
CA GLU A 529 -30.97 -3.77 15.62
C GLU A 529 -31.01 -3.85 17.16
N ARG A 530 -30.52 -4.96 17.75
CA ARG A 530 -30.38 -5.15 19.20
C ARG A 530 -29.00 -4.71 19.70
N LEU A 531 -28.00 -4.67 18.82
CA LEU A 531 -26.59 -4.41 19.15
C LEU A 531 -26.16 -2.96 18.89
N PHE A 532 -26.83 -2.22 18.00
CA PHE A 532 -26.38 -0.91 17.52
C PHE A 532 -27.52 0.08 17.25
N ASP A 533 -27.39 1.31 17.78
CA ASP A 533 -28.33 2.42 17.51
C ASP A 533 -28.31 2.87 16.03
N ASP A 534 -27.17 2.70 15.35
CA ASP A 534 -26.89 3.06 13.96
C ASP A 534 -27.09 1.88 12.98
N ALA A 535 -27.90 0.88 13.35
CA ALA A 535 -28.10 -0.37 12.59
C ALA A 535 -28.37 -0.18 11.09
N ARG A 536 -29.08 0.88 10.67
CA ARG A 536 -29.33 1.16 9.24
C ARG A 536 -28.06 1.45 8.44
N VAL A 537 -27.08 2.14 9.03
CA VAL A 537 -25.79 2.44 8.37
C VAL A 537 -24.98 1.16 8.23
N ARG A 538 -24.85 0.42 9.34
CA ARG A 538 -24.14 -0.88 9.39
C ARG A 538 -24.72 -1.91 8.44
N ARG A 539 -26.04 -1.90 8.21
CA ARG A 539 -26.70 -2.77 7.22
C ARG A 539 -26.21 -2.47 5.80
N ALA A 540 -25.98 -1.21 5.44
CA ALA A 540 -25.45 -0.84 4.12
C ALA A 540 -23.98 -1.30 3.91
N ASP A 541 -23.15 -1.23 4.96
CA ASP A 541 -21.77 -1.77 4.95
C ASP A 541 -21.77 -3.30 4.75
N LEU A 542 -22.69 -4.00 5.40
CA LEU A 542 -22.89 -5.45 5.27
C LEU A 542 -23.42 -5.85 3.88
N GLU A 543 -24.34 -5.09 3.30
CA GLU A 543 -24.79 -5.28 1.92
C GLU A 543 -23.67 -4.99 0.90
N GLN A 544 -22.78 -4.03 1.20
CA GLN A 544 -21.56 -3.81 0.40
C GLN A 544 -20.63 -5.02 0.48
N LEU A 545 -20.44 -5.59 1.68
CA LEU A 545 -19.67 -6.82 1.87
C LEU A 545 -20.27 -8.00 1.08
N GLN A 546 -21.59 -8.14 1.02
CA GLN A 546 -22.29 -9.13 0.20
C GLN A 546 -22.02 -8.95 -1.30
N ARG A 547 -22.11 -7.71 -1.80
CA ARG A 547 -21.82 -7.39 -3.22
C ARG A 547 -20.36 -7.70 -3.56
N LEU A 548 -19.42 -7.44 -2.65
CA LEU A 548 -18.01 -7.81 -2.82
C LEU A 548 -17.81 -9.33 -2.82
N ALA A 549 -18.49 -10.06 -1.93
CA ALA A 549 -18.40 -11.52 -1.82
C ALA A 549 -18.78 -12.26 -3.11
N GLY A 550 -19.81 -11.79 -3.82
CA GLY A 550 -20.21 -12.35 -5.12
C GLY A 550 -19.16 -12.28 -6.23
N GLY A 551 -18.11 -11.46 -6.07
CA GLY A 551 -16.96 -11.41 -7.00
C GLY A 551 -15.91 -12.51 -6.79
N TYR A 552 -16.05 -13.35 -5.75
CA TYR A 552 -15.08 -14.40 -5.41
C TYR A 552 -15.63 -15.80 -5.73
N PRO A 553 -14.76 -16.79 -6.03
CA PRO A 553 -15.21 -18.13 -6.43
C PRO A 553 -15.60 -19.04 -5.25
N SER A 554 -15.19 -18.72 -4.02
CA SER A 554 -15.49 -19.52 -2.82
C SER A 554 -15.38 -18.69 -1.54
N ARG A 555 -15.97 -19.21 -0.45
CA ARG A 555 -15.87 -18.64 0.91
C ARG A 555 -14.42 -18.55 1.38
N GLU A 556 -13.65 -19.62 1.20
CA GLU A 556 -12.20 -19.65 1.48
C GLU A 556 -11.49 -18.48 0.79
N ARG A 557 -11.66 -18.35 -0.54
CA ARG A 557 -10.98 -17.30 -1.30
C ARG A 557 -11.41 -15.91 -0.87
N PHE A 558 -12.70 -15.70 -0.61
CA PHE A 558 -13.18 -14.44 -0.09
C PHE A 558 -12.55 -14.09 1.26
N LEU A 559 -12.55 -15.01 2.23
CA LEU A 559 -12.01 -14.77 3.56
C LEU A 559 -10.50 -14.54 3.55
N THR A 560 -9.75 -15.34 2.79
CA THR A 560 -8.31 -15.18 2.59
C THR A 560 -8.02 -13.82 1.94
N GLU A 561 -8.58 -13.55 0.77
CA GLU A 561 -8.25 -12.36 -0.02
C GLU A 561 -8.73 -11.04 0.62
N LEU A 562 -9.87 -11.06 1.32
CA LEU A 562 -10.35 -9.91 2.09
C LEU A 562 -9.42 -9.61 3.28
N THR A 563 -8.95 -10.65 3.96
CA THR A 563 -7.96 -10.51 5.04
C THR A 563 -6.65 -9.96 4.47
N LEU A 564 -6.15 -10.48 3.34
CA LEU A 564 -4.90 -10.03 2.72
C LEU A 564 -4.92 -8.58 2.18
N ASP A 565 -6.08 -8.08 1.73
CA ASP A 565 -6.22 -6.69 1.25
C ASP A 565 -7.61 -6.14 1.61
N PRO A 566 -7.72 -5.46 2.76
CA PRO A 566 -8.93 -4.75 3.16
C PRO A 566 -9.29 -3.69 2.12
N PRO A 567 -10.55 -3.59 1.65
CA PRO A 567 -10.94 -2.48 0.78
C PRO A 567 -10.71 -1.15 1.52
N SER A 568 -9.85 -0.29 0.96
CA SER A 568 -9.40 0.95 1.59
C SER A 568 -10.46 2.08 1.67
N ALA A 569 -11.74 1.73 1.52
CA ALA A 569 -12.84 2.67 1.32
C ALA A 569 -14.10 2.18 2.03
N THR A 570 -14.18 2.49 3.32
CA THR A 570 -15.41 2.99 3.95
C THR A 570 -15.02 4.11 4.92
N SER A 571 -16.03 4.74 5.50
CA SER A 571 -15.88 6.01 6.20
C SER A 571 -16.96 6.17 7.24
N ASP A 572 -16.62 6.79 8.37
CA ASP A 572 -17.63 7.35 9.28
C ASP A 572 -18.10 8.76 8.84
N GLU A 573 -17.39 9.44 7.91
CA GLU A 573 -17.76 10.79 7.41
C GLU A 573 -17.60 11.02 5.88
N SER A 574 -17.43 10.00 5.04
CA SER A 574 -17.48 10.16 3.57
C SER A 574 -18.87 9.80 3.08
N GLY A 575 -19.77 10.79 3.09
CA GLY A 575 -21.00 10.70 2.32
C GLY A 575 -20.67 10.33 0.87
N THR A 576 -21.49 9.45 0.27
CA THR A 576 -21.30 9.00 -1.12
C THR A 576 -21.14 10.21 -2.03
N PRO A 577 -20.07 10.30 -2.86
CA PRO A 577 -19.84 11.47 -3.72
C PRO A 577 -20.89 11.49 -4.84
N LEU A 578 -22.03 12.12 -4.54
CA LEU A 578 -23.24 12.17 -5.38
C LEU A 578 -23.77 13.60 -5.56
N LEU A 579 -22.92 14.61 -5.32
CA LEU A 579 -23.21 16.03 -5.63
C LEU A 579 -22.19 16.67 -6.58
N ASP A 580 -20.93 16.19 -6.60
CA ASP A 580 -19.89 16.58 -7.57
C ASP A 580 -19.05 15.34 -7.94
N GLU A 581 -18.68 15.16 -9.23
CA GLU A 581 -17.82 14.05 -9.72
C GLU A 581 -16.31 14.27 -9.48
N ASP A 582 -15.98 15.22 -8.60
CA ASP A 582 -14.62 15.71 -8.40
C ASP A 582 -14.33 15.99 -6.92
N TYR A 583 -13.22 15.46 -6.42
CA TYR A 583 -12.83 15.49 -5.01
C TYR A 583 -11.31 15.49 -4.86
N MET A 584 -10.82 16.13 -3.79
CA MET A 584 -9.39 16.19 -3.48
C MET A 584 -8.91 14.91 -2.80
N ILE A 585 -7.65 14.52 -3.02
CA ILE A 585 -7.05 13.35 -2.37
C ILE A 585 -6.16 13.76 -1.19
N LEU A 586 -6.45 13.24 0.01
CA LEU A 586 -5.62 13.34 1.20
C LEU A 586 -4.98 11.96 1.46
N SER A 587 -3.66 11.87 1.58
CA SER A 587 -2.97 10.59 1.74
C SER A 587 -1.73 10.68 2.63
N THR A 588 -1.44 9.62 3.37
CA THR A 588 -0.09 9.45 3.90
C THR A 588 0.91 9.28 2.74
N ILE A 589 2.16 9.69 2.92
CA ILE A 589 3.24 9.49 1.92
C ILE A 589 3.36 8.00 1.54
N HIS A 590 3.31 7.12 2.54
CA HIS A 590 3.33 5.66 2.35
C HIS A 590 2.19 5.16 1.44
N SER A 591 0.95 5.63 1.65
CA SER A 591 -0.21 5.25 0.82
C SER A 591 -0.20 5.89 -0.57
N ALA A 592 0.57 6.97 -0.75
CA ALA A 592 0.74 7.67 -2.03
C ALA A 592 1.81 7.05 -2.93
N LYS A 593 2.57 6.04 -2.46
CA LYS A 593 3.51 5.30 -3.31
C LYS A 593 2.77 4.67 -4.52
N GLY A 594 3.43 4.64 -5.67
CA GLY A 594 2.84 4.25 -6.96
C GLY A 594 1.91 5.30 -7.61
N GLN A 595 1.25 6.16 -6.84
CA GLN A 595 0.34 7.19 -7.34
C GLN A 595 1.08 8.43 -7.90
N GLU A 596 0.33 9.34 -8.54
CA GLU A 596 0.83 10.60 -9.12
C GLU A 596 -0.29 11.60 -9.41
N TRP A 597 0.00 12.90 -9.25
CA TRP A 597 -0.96 14.01 -9.42
C TRP A 597 -0.35 15.19 -10.18
N LYS A 598 -1.17 16.05 -10.79
CA LYS A 598 -0.68 17.31 -11.38
C LYS A 598 -0.09 18.22 -10.31
N ALA A 599 -0.86 18.37 -9.24
CA ALA A 599 -0.59 19.23 -8.11
C ALA A 599 -0.38 18.41 -6.83
N VAL A 600 0.73 18.63 -6.13
CA VAL A 600 1.00 18.01 -4.81
C VAL A 600 1.37 19.09 -3.80
N TYR A 601 0.78 18.98 -2.60
CA TYR A 601 1.08 19.80 -1.43
C TYR A 601 1.60 18.88 -0.31
N LEU A 602 2.81 19.13 0.20
CA LEU A 602 3.39 18.36 1.30
C LEU A 602 3.22 19.14 2.62
N LEU A 603 2.49 18.56 3.58
CA LEU A 603 2.30 19.14 4.92
C LEU A 603 3.54 18.98 5.79
N ASN A 604 3.73 19.94 6.70
CA ASN A 604 4.66 19.87 7.83
C ASN A 604 6.08 19.42 7.39
N ALA A 605 6.67 20.09 6.40
CA ALA A 605 8.05 19.88 5.96
C ALA A 605 9.07 20.52 6.93
N VAL A 606 8.98 20.13 8.19
CA VAL A 606 9.75 20.60 9.33
C VAL A 606 10.42 19.43 10.04
N ASP A 607 11.56 19.69 10.68
CA ASP A 607 12.17 18.73 11.62
C ASP A 607 11.18 18.39 12.75
N GLY A 608 11.14 17.11 13.13
CA GLY A 608 10.15 16.53 14.05
C GLY A 608 8.89 15.99 13.35
N CYS A 609 8.59 16.48 12.14
CA CYS A 609 7.57 15.90 11.26
C CYS A 609 8.16 15.11 10.10
N ILE A 610 9.18 15.63 9.42
CA ILE A 610 9.96 14.98 8.36
C ILE A 610 11.43 15.46 8.50
N PRO A 611 12.34 14.69 9.12
CA PRO A 611 12.11 13.38 9.73
C PRO A 611 11.19 13.48 10.95
N SER A 612 10.40 12.44 11.19
CA SER A 612 9.69 12.27 12.46
C SER A 612 10.65 12.07 13.62
N ASP A 613 10.41 12.72 14.77
CA ASP A 613 11.22 12.51 16.00
C ASP A 613 11.24 11.04 16.47
N MET A 614 10.26 10.23 16.06
CA MET A 614 10.17 8.79 16.32
C MET A 614 10.99 7.94 15.33
N SER A 615 11.81 8.55 14.48
CA SER A 615 12.57 7.91 13.39
C SER A 615 13.91 8.62 13.16
N THR A 616 14.55 9.05 14.26
CA THR A 616 15.87 9.71 14.26
C THR A 616 16.91 9.03 15.16
N ASP A 617 16.60 7.84 15.71
CA ASP A 617 17.49 7.13 16.63
C ASP A 617 18.68 6.49 15.89
N THR A 618 18.48 6.09 14.63
CA THR A 618 19.53 5.49 13.78
C THR A 618 19.72 6.24 12.47
N ALA A 619 20.91 6.10 11.86
CA ALA A 619 21.18 6.65 10.53
C ALA A 619 20.28 6.03 9.45
N GLU A 620 19.94 4.73 9.57
CA GLU A 620 19.07 4.03 8.61
C GLU A 620 17.65 4.59 8.59
N GLU A 621 17.08 4.93 9.76
CA GLU A 621 15.76 5.57 9.87
C GLU A 621 15.75 6.99 9.30
N ILE A 622 16.81 7.77 9.56
CA ILE A 622 16.95 9.12 8.98
C ILE A 622 17.00 9.04 7.45
N GLU A 623 17.69 8.05 6.88
CA GLU A 623 17.74 7.84 5.44
C GLU A 623 16.42 7.28 4.87
N GLU A 624 15.63 6.52 5.65
CA GLU A 624 14.25 6.17 5.27
C GLU A 624 13.32 7.40 5.24
N GLU A 625 13.43 8.29 6.22
CA GLU A 625 12.69 9.57 6.22
C GLU A 625 13.12 10.49 5.06
N ARG A 626 14.39 10.46 4.63
CA ARG A 626 14.86 11.12 3.41
C ARG A 626 14.22 10.51 2.16
N ARG A 627 14.16 9.18 2.07
CA ARG A 627 13.46 8.46 0.99
C ARG A 627 11.96 8.76 0.98
N LEU A 628 11.33 8.95 2.13
CA LEU A 628 9.94 9.40 2.23
C LEU A 628 9.74 10.81 1.64
N LEU A 629 10.61 11.77 1.94
CA LEU A 629 10.56 13.09 1.31
C LEU A 629 10.72 12.99 -0.22
N TYR A 630 11.72 12.23 -0.69
CA TYR A 630 11.93 11.97 -2.12
C TYR A 630 10.70 11.34 -2.80
N VAL A 631 10.07 10.33 -2.17
CA VAL A 631 8.83 9.73 -2.65
C VAL A 631 7.73 10.79 -2.75
N ALA A 632 7.53 11.62 -1.74
CA ALA A 632 6.51 12.68 -1.73
C ALA A 632 6.71 13.69 -2.87
N MET A 633 7.93 14.20 -3.05
CA MET A 633 8.28 15.16 -4.10
C MET A 633 8.03 14.55 -5.50
N THR A 634 8.45 13.31 -5.73
CA THR A 634 8.29 12.59 -7.01
C THR A 634 6.86 12.10 -7.30
N ARG A 635 5.86 12.42 -6.45
CA ARG A 635 4.44 12.23 -6.80
C ARG A 635 3.89 13.36 -7.68
N ALA A 636 4.54 14.52 -7.70
CA ALA A 636 4.13 15.69 -8.47
C ALA A 636 4.52 15.56 -9.95
N ARG A 637 3.57 15.83 -10.86
CA ARG A 637 3.83 15.94 -12.31
C ARG A 637 4.23 17.35 -12.74
N GLU A 638 3.54 18.37 -12.22
CA GLU A 638 3.60 19.74 -12.76
C GLU A 638 3.84 20.81 -11.66
N ARG A 639 3.15 20.71 -10.52
CA ARG A 639 3.24 21.68 -9.41
C ARG A 639 3.52 20.94 -8.09
N LEU A 640 4.56 21.36 -7.37
CA LEU A 640 4.91 20.86 -6.04
C LEU A 640 5.01 22.05 -5.07
N GLN A 641 4.27 22.00 -3.96
CA GLN A 641 4.43 22.91 -2.82
C GLN A 641 4.87 22.13 -1.59
N VAL A 642 5.92 22.60 -0.93
CA VAL A 642 6.48 22.05 0.31
C VAL A 642 6.20 23.06 1.42
N ILE A 643 5.26 22.76 2.31
CA ILE A 643 4.77 23.73 3.30
C ILE A 643 5.53 23.60 4.62
N VAL A 644 5.96 24.73 5.16
CA VAL A 644 6.82 24.87 6.34
C VAL A 644 6.10 25.76 7.38
N PRO A 645 5.31 25.17 8.29
CA PRO A 645 4.72 25.92 9.40
C PRO A 645 5.78 26.37 10.41
N GLN A 646 5.74 27.64 10.80
CA GLN A 646 6.71 28.21 11.74
C GLN A 646 6.37 27.91 13.21
N ARG A 647 5.09 27.70 13.55
CA ARG A 647 4.62 27.47 14.92
C ARG A 647 3.73 26.24 15.05
N PHE A 648 3.97 25.45 16.08
CA PHE A 648 3.16 24.30 16.49
C PHE A 648 2.62 24.54 17.91
N TYR A 649 1.30 24.54 18.06
CA TYR A 649 0.63 24.90 19.31
C TYR A 649 0.48 23.68 20.24
N VAL A 650 0.85 23.85 21.52
CA VAL A 650 0.79 22.75 22.50
C VAL A 650 -0.66 22.42 22.87
N HIS A 651 -1.03 21.14 22.92
CA HIS A 651 -2.37 20.71 23.35
C HIS A 651 -2.66 21.05 24.84
N ASN A 652 -3.94 21.05 25.23
CA ASN A 652 -4.43 21.45 26.57
C ASN A 652 -4.04 22.88 27.00
N GLN A 653 -4.34 23.86 26.14
CA GLN A 653 -4.33 25.28 26.49
C GLN A 653 -5.75 25.85 26.58
N THR A 654 -5.88 26.99 27.27
CA THR A 654 -7.10 27.80 27.17
C THR A 654 -7.24 28.35 25.75
N GLY A 655 -8.47 28.68 25.32
CA GLY A 655 -8.73 29.19 23.95
C GLY A 655 -8.07 30.52 23.56
N MET A 656 -7.29 31.12 24.46
CA MET A 656 -6.48 32.34 24.26
C MET A 656 -4.98 32.09 24.54
N GLY A 657 -4.54 30.83 24.65
CA GLY A 657 -3.15 30.46 24.93
C GLY A 657 -2.27 30.48 23.68
N ASP A 658 -1.14 31.18 23.75
CA ASP A 658 -0.16 31.29 22.66
C ASP A 658 1.12 30.47 22.90
N LYS A 659 1.08 29.41 23.74
CA LYS A 659 2.27 28.57 23.95
C LYS A 659 2.50 27.68 22.72
N HIS A 660 3.59 27.93 22.00
CA HIS A 660 3.96 27.20 20.80
C HIS A 660 5.44 26.81 20.81
N VAL A 661 5.77 25.81 20.00
CA VAL A 661 7.14 25.42 19.63
C VAL A 661 7.40 25.93 18.21
N TYR A 662 8.63 26.36 17.92
CA TYR A 662 9.02 26.79 16.58
C TYR A 662 9.49 25.60 15.74
N GLY A 663 8.90 25.43 14.57
CA GLY A 663 9.30 24.41 13.59
C GLY A 663 10.47 24.92 12.74
N ALA A 664 11.59 24.20 12.74
CA ALA A 664 12.67 24.41 11.78
C ALA A 664 12.34 23.67 10.48
N ARG A 665 12.67 24.25 9.31
CA ARG A 665 12.56 23.56 8.01
C ARG A 665 13.27 22.21 8.07
N THR A 666 12.70 21.20 7.43
CA THR A 666 13.30 19.86 7.31
C THR A 666 14.78 19.92 6.93
N ARG A 667 15.62 19.24 7.70
CA ARG A 667 17.07 19.10 7.47
C ARG A 667 17.42 18.48 6.12
N PHE A 668 16.47 17.80 5.48
CA PHE A 668 16.66 17.20 4.16
C PHE A 668 16.66 18.23 3.02
N ILE A 669 16.08 19.43 3.23
CA ILE A 669 16.21 20.57 2.31
C ILE A 669 17.26 21.51 2.91
N THR A 670 18.52 21.33 2.49
CA THR A 670 19.66 22.11 2.99
C THR A 670 19.71 23.51 2.36
N ASP A 671 20.49 24.42 2.94
CA ASP A 671 20.60 25.79 2.40
C ASP A 671 21.18 25.83 0.97
N ALA A 672 22.01 24.84 0.62
CA ALA A 672 22.54 24.66 -0.74
C ALA A 672 21.45 24.29 -1.77
N MET A 673 20.31 23.74 -1.33
CA MET A 673 19.19 23.36 -2.20
C MET A 673 18.20 24.51 -2.42
N LEU A 674 18.23 25.58 -1.62
CA LEU A 674 17.26 26.68 -1.72
C LEU A 674 17.19 27.35 -3.10
N PRO A 675 18.27 27.46 -3.91
CA PRO A 675 18.17 27.95 -5.29
C PRO A 675 17.32 27.08 -6.23
N LEU A 676 17.03 25.82 -5.87
CA LEU A 676 16.17 24.92 -6.63
C LEU A 676 14.67 25.18 -6.36
N PHE A 677 14.34 25.97 -5.35
CA PHE A 677 12.96 26.29 -4.95
C PHE A 677 12.61 27.76 -5.20
N GLU A 678 11.33 28.03 -5.41
CA GLU A 678 10.73 29.36 -5.29
C GLU A 678 10.26 29.57 -3.84
N HIS A 679 10.56 30.71 -3.21
CA HIS A 679 10.30 30.92 -1.78
C HIS A 679 9.04 31.78 -1.59
N LEU A 680 8.04 31.22 -0.93
CA LEU A 680 6.75 31.86 -0.67
C LEU A 680 6.49 32.02 0.84
N PRO A 681 5.78 33.08 1.29
CA PRO A 681 5.49 34.28 0.51
C PRO A 681 6.79 34.99 0.12
N HIS A 682 6.79 35.63 -1.06
CA HIS A 682 7.92 36.44 -1.49
C HIS A 682 8.27 37.45 -0.38
N PRO A 683 9.56 37.57 0.03
CA PRO A 683 9.94 38.59 1.00
C PRO A 683 9.50 39.96 0.47
N PRO A 684 8.92 40.83 1.32
CA PRO A 684 8.40 42.11 0.86
C PRO A 684 9.52 42.87 0.15
N ALA A 685 9.27 43.27 -1.09
CA ALA A 685 10.23 44.05 -1.88
C ALA A 685 10.55 45.35 -1.13
N LEU A 686 11.68 45.37 -0.42
CA LEU A 686 12.06 46.45 0.48
C LEU A 686 12.11 47.76 -0.32
N PRO A 687 11.23 48.73 -0.07
CA PRO A 687 11.07 49.89 -0.94
C PRO A 687 12.10 50.98 -0.62
N PHE A 688 13.37 50.62 -0.41
CA PHE A 688 14.44 51.57 -0.10
C PHE A 688 15.78 51.24 -0.76
N ASP A 689 15.99 51.91 -1.88
CA ASP A 689 17.31 52.27 -2.40
C ASP A 689 18.09 53.06 -1.34
N ARG A 690 19.29 52.60 -0.95
CA ARG A 690 20.17 53.26 0.02
C ARG A 690 20.92 54.44 -0.63
N GLY A 691 20.19 55.36 -1.25
CA GLY A 691 20.75 56.39 -2.14
C GLY A 691 20.21 57.82 -1.96
N ARG A 692 19.15 58.07 -1.18
CA ARG A 692 18.61 59.42 -0.97
C ARG A 692 18.30 59.72 0.50
N GLY A 693 18.79 60.88 0.96
CA GLY A 693 18.59 61.35 2.33
C GLY A 693 17.13 61.63 2.66
N LEU A 694 16.76 61.41 3.92
CA LEU A 694 15.41 61.61 4.46
C LEU A 694 15.03 63.10 4.43
N GLY A 695 14.30 63.52 3.39
CA GLY A 695 13.53 64.76 3.41
C GLY A 695 12.30 64.59 4.29
N ALA A 696 12.19 65.36 5.37
CA ALA A 696 11.08 65.25 6.30
C ALA A 696 9.75 65.76 5.69
N THR A 697 8.84 64.85 5.36
CA THR A 697 7.45 65.19 5.00
C THR A 697 6.57 65.06 6.24
N GLY A 698 6.23 66.20 6.86
CA GLY A 698 5.36 66.23 8.04
C GLY A 698 3.91 65.88 7.69
N ALA A 699 3.39 64.79 8.27
CA ALA A 699 1.96 64.52 8.28
C ALA A 699 1.26 65.36 9.37
N PRO A 700 0.05 65.89 9.12
CA PRO A 700 -0.65 66.73 10.10
C PRO A 700 -1.14 65.88 11.29
N ALA A 701 -0.77 66.28 12.50
CA ALA A 701 -1.26 65.67 13.72
C ALA A 701 -2.73 66.04 13.96
N ILE A 702 -3.60 65.05 14.17
CA ILE A 702 -5.03 65.23 14.45
C ILE A 702 -5.31 64.81 15.90
N ASP A 703 -5.76 65.73 16.74
CA ASP A 703 -6.24 65.39 18.09
C ASP A 703 -7.65 64.77 18.04
N VAL A 704 -7.67 63.44 18.03
CA VAL A 704 -8.92 62.65 18.07
C VAL A 704 -9.66 62.83 19.40
N GLY A 705 -8.95 63.07 20.50
CA GLY A 705 -9.53 63.32 21.83
C GLY A 705 -10.24 64.66 21.96
N GLN A 706 -9.87 65.66 21.14
CA GLN A 706 -10.64 66.91 21.03
C GLN A 706 -11.91 66.72 20.18
N ARG A 707 -11.86 65.90 19.12
CA ARG A 707 -13.04 65.59 18.28
C ARG A 707 -14.10 64.80 19.05
N LEU A 708 -13.71 63.80 19.83
CA LEU A 708 -14.64 62.99 20.62
C LEU A 708 -15.34 63.78 21.73
N ARG A 709 -14.66 64.78 22.33
CA ARG A 709 -15.29 65.67 23.33
C ARG A 709 -16.37 66.58 22.76
N LYS A 710 -16.35 66.89 21.45
CA LYS A 710 -17.41 67.67 20.77
C LYS A 710 -18.64 66.85 20.35
N LEU A 711 -18.60 65.52 20.46
CA LEU A 711 -19.74 64.66 20.11
C LEU A 711 -20.76 64.50 21.26
N PHE A 712 -20.42 64.98 22.46
CA PHE A 712 -21.24 64.87 23.67
C PHE A 712 -21.33 66.21 24.43
N SER A 713 -21.21 67.34 23.72
CA SER A 713 -21.27 68.72 24.24
C SER A 713 -22.30 69.54 23.49
#